data_AF-A0A2R6LSL5-F1
#
_entry.id   AF-A0A2R6LSL5-F1
#
_cell.length_a   1.000
_cell.length_b   1.000
_cell.length_c   1.000
_cell.angle_alpha   90.00
_cell.angle_beta   90.00
_cell.angle_gamma   90.00
#
_symmetry.space_group_name_H-M   'P 1'
#
loop_
_entity.id
_entity.type
_entity.pdbx_description
1 polymer ?
#
loop_
_entity_poly.entity_id
_entity_poly.type
_entity_poly.pdbx_seq_one_letter_code
_entity_poly.pdbx_strand_id
1 'polypeptide(L)'
;MDDERSRELAEQFAPVYYFDAFEKWFPTDPRPYESEADGDPVVDGFDALEGYTEQFREAEAPPNPTVFYRVVTYKDSTLAAVQYWWYAAFDQFSVNFHWHDWEVTQVFVDIESGEPKLFVASSHSRRVPNNEFLGPETTQVPRVLPELGSHSGGLSVNDIRDQFSRSPIEDTIADVTNDALEDVVGEIPAAYGLPRDEGFRLPYVVPELGGEPIYEHEDLQAIDRAALIDETLTVRSFDELAEPPEDLPRRETGQLFAFDPEDAKSEGEVDVTYELTPTAELEHITAFTGPQLSFEFAIPEAGEDLVSDHITTTKVPWNQPRYDNPADDISDPAHRQELADEYEAIGDPAPVNRLVAAVRQVETDDDAPEDEGVKTSDSSTEKAVLAESDPVAVPTFAGIAVVEDLPAGEHRLTVNGAGEAPYSERVEVTEEPGTDLAGVNGEIALPPSNVAVKLEVNADGTDATLENLAVEDDFGGRLYESRMDGSEAVYVHRGGAYTTEVRDADGAPGAFRVNPAADAEERVRIEKPQTGKASLADFVSTIGEETALSVDAVTDVALDEVGDPVGGITGGSGDGESTETGDGDRSSPTPTETDSGGDGDLISETTGRQTAGVTGLLRALKAVTSAADNAAQQAEAGDRSGANRSLETALQRLEEVSGRLADARGDIEEPIARAVERRTEQAQRRTEQALSTEKL
;
A
#
# COMPACT_ATOMS: atom_id res chain seq x y z
N MET A 1 6.09 15.51 43.52
CA MET A 1 6.88 16.76 43.43
C MET A 1 6.02 17.91 43.95
N ASP A 2 6.60 19.06 44.32
CA ASP A 2 5.79 20.25 44.61
C ASP A 2 5.48 21.04 43.32
N ASP A 3 4.50 21.94 43.38
CA ASP A 3 3.97 22.64 42.20
C ASP A 3 5.01 23.58 41.56
N GLU A 4 5.86 24.21 42.37
CA GLU A 4 6.89 25.13 41.87
C GLU A 4 7.94 24.38 41.05
N ARG A 5 8.43 23.23 41.55
CA ARG A 5 9.39 22.41 40.81
C ARG A 5 8.78 21.77 39.57
N SER A 6 7.51 21.36 39.62
CA SER A 6 6.80 20.84 38.45
C SER A 6 6.69 21.91 37.35
N ARG A 7 6.36 23.15 37.71
CA ARG A 7 6.32 24.26 36.77
C ARG A 7 7.69 24.56 36.18
N GLU A 8 8.74 24.65 37.00
CA GLU A 8 10.10 24.89 36.50
C GLU A 8 10.53 23.83 35.48
N LEU A 9 10.21 22.56 35.73
CA LEU A 9 10.54 21.46 34.81
C LEU A 9 9.72 21.56 33.52
N ALA A 10 8.45 21.95 33.61
CA ALA A 10 7.59 22.15 32.45
C ALA A 10 8.03 23.35 31.60
N GLU A 11 8.42 24.47 32.22
CA GLU A 11 8.97 25.63 31.51
C GLU A 11 10.31 25.28 30.83
N GLN A 12 11.16 24.48 31.48
CA GLN A 12 12.47 24.08 30.95
C GLN A 12 12.39 23.27 29.64
N PHE A 13 11.39 22.39 29.51
CA PHE A 13 11.26 21.49 28.35
C PHE A 13 10.06 21.83 27.47
N ALA A 14 9.54 23.06 27.56
CA ALA A 14 8.36 23.49 26.81
C ALA A 14 8.60 23.31 25.29
N PRO A 15 7.72 22.57 24.57
CA PRO A 15 7.98 22.27 23.17
C PRO A 15 7.90 23.48 22.25
N VAL A 16 8.62 23.38 21.13
CA VAL A 16 8.48 24.29 19.98
C VAL A 16 7.69 23.57 18.89
N TYR A 17 6.66 24.21 18.33
CA TYR A 17 5.80 23.61 17.31
C TYR A 17 5.94 24.33 15.96
N TYR A 18 6.08 23.55 14.89
CA TYR A 18 6.13 24.01 13.51
C TYR A 18 4.90 23.53 12.74
N PHE A 19 3.88 24.38 12.66
CA PHE A 19 2.66 24.03 11.93
C PHE A 19 2.85 24.15 10.41
N ASP A 20 2.01 23.45 9.66
CA ASP A 20 1.96 23.56 8.21
C ASP A 20 1.40 24.93 7.75
N ALA A 21 1.81 25.39 6.58
CA ALA A 21 1.34 26.64 5.98
C ALA A 21 -0.18 26.68 5.73
N PHE A 22 -0.82 25.52 5.58
CA PHE A 22 -2.26 25.37 5.39
C PHE A 22 -3.05 25.09 6.67
N GLU A 23 -2.37 25.00 7.83
CA GLU A 23 -3.03 24.69 9.10
C GLU A 23 -4.06 25.76 9.50
N LYS A 24 -5.19 25.31 10.04
CA LYS A 24 -6.32 26.11 10.54
C LYS A 24 -6.54 25.92 12.03
N TRP A 25 -6.18 24.77 12.59
CA TRP A 25 -6.56 24.33 13.92
C TRP A 25 -5.34 24.33 14.84
N PHE A 26 -5.09 25.50 15.43
CA PHE A 26 -3.93 25.70 16.31
C PHE A 26 -4.30 25.43 17.79
N PRO A 27 -3.29 25.18 18.66
CA PRO A 27 -3.48 25.08 20.10
C PRO A 27 -4.30 26.24 20.64
N THR A 28 -5.35 25.93 21.41
CA THR A 28 -6.22 26.94 22.03
C THR A 28 -6.71 26.49 23.42
N ASP A 29 -7.11 27.45 24.25
CA ASP A 29 -7.76 27.17 25.53
C ASP A 29 -9.23 26.75 25.29
N PRO A 30 -9.68 25.56 25.72
CA PRO A 30 -11.06 25.12 25.52
C PRO A 30 -12.07 25.81 26.47
N ARG A 31 -11.63 26.40 27.58
CA ARG A 31 -12.50 26.94 28.64
C ARG A 31 -13.49 28.02 28.19
N PRO A 32 -13.16 28.91 27.23
CA PRO A 32 -14.11 29.87 26.69
C PRO A 32 -15.32 29.23 25.98
N TYR A 33 -15.23 27.96 25.60
CA TYR A 33 -16.25 27.20 24.89
C TYR A 33 -17.02 26.23 25.80
N GLU A 34 -16.79 26.28 27.12
CA GLU A 34 -17.49 25.42 28.08
C GLU A 34 -18.99 25.76 28.16
N SER A 35 -19.79 24.71 28.18
CA SER A 35 -21.23 24.75 28.44
C SER A 35 -21.62 23.70 29.50
N GLU A 36 -22.89 23.69 29.92
CA GLU A 36 -23.40 22.71 30.88
C GLU A 36 -24.34 21.71 30.18
N ALA A 37 -24.02 20.42 30.26
CA ALA A 37 -24.88 19.33 29.81
C ALA A 37 -25.21 18.39 30.97
N ASP A 38 -26.49 18.14 31.23
CA ASP A 38 -26.99 17.35 32.37
C ASP A 38 -26.44 17.76 33.76
N GLY A 39 -25.96 19.00 33.88
CA GLY A 39 -25.40 19.57 35.12
C GLY A 39 -23.89 19.36 35.30
N ASP A 40 -23.22 18.76 34.31
CA ASP A 40 -21.77 18.60 34.26
C ASP A 40 -21.17 19.57 33.22
N PRO A 41 -19.98 20.14 33.47
CA PRO A 41 -19.29 20.99 32.51
C PRO A 41 -18.75 20.16 31.34
N VAL A 42 -19.06 20.60 30.12
CA VAL A 42 -18.66 19.96 28.86
C VAL A 42 -18.15 21.02 27.89
N VAL A 43 -17.45 20.59 26.85
CA VAL A 43 -17.12 21.43 25.69
C VAL A 43 -17.84 20.82 24.49
N ASP A 44 -18.78 21.57 23.92
CA ASP A 44 -19.56 21.13 22.77
C ASP A 44 -18.86 21.52 21.45
N GLY A 45 -18.91 20.62 20.47
CA GLY A 45 -18.25 20.75 19.18
C GLY A 45 -18.72 21.97 18.40
N PHE A 46 -20.01 22.32 18.46
CA PHE A 46 -20.52 23.52 17.82
C PHE A 46 -19.98 24.77 18.49
N ASP A 47 -20.09 24.84 19.83
CA ASP A 47 -19.63 26.00 20.60
C ASP A 47 -18.12 26.23 20.40
N ALA A 48 -17.34 25.15 20.36
CA ALA A 48 -15.90 25.19 20.15
C ALA A 48 -15.51 25.60 18.74
N LEU A 49 -16.03 24.93 17.71
CA LEU A 49 -15.67 25.21 16.31
C LEU A 49 -16.11 26.62 15.90
N GLU A 50 -17.37 26.98 16.16
CA GLU A 50 -17.91 28.31 15.85
C GLU A 50 -17.13 29.39 16.62
N GLY A 51 -16.98 29.22 17.94
CA GLY A 51 -16.33 30.20 18.79
C GLY A 51 -14.84 30.38 18.49
N TYR A 52 -14.13 29.31 18.12
CA TYR A 52 -12.75 29.37 17.66
C TYR A 52 -12.65 30.16 16.35
N THR A 53 -13.46 29.83 15.35
CA THR A 53 -13.40 30.49 14.04
C THR A 53 -13.81 31.97 14.10
N GLU A 54 -14.80 32.33 14.91
CA GLU A 54 -15.14 33.74 15.15
C GLU A 54 -13.95 34.54 15.71
N GLN A 55 -13.31 34.02 16.76
CA GLN A 55 -12.18 34.68 17.40
C GLN A 55 -10.96 34.75 16.47
N PHE A 56 -10.68 33.67 15.75
CA PHE A 56 -9.60 33.62 14.77
C PHE A 56 -9.78 34.71 13.70
N ARG A 57 -11.00 34.85 13.15
CA ARG A 57 -11.31 35.87 12.13
C ARG A 57 -11.27 37.29 12.68
N GLU A 58 -11.72 37.51 13.91
CA GLU A 58 -11.68 38.84 14.52
C GLU A 58 -10.24 39.30 14.78
N ALA A 59 -9.38 38.38 15.23
CA ALA A 59 -7.99 38.68 15.57
C ALA A 59 -7.03 38.57 14.37
N GLU A 60 -7.43 37.87 13.29
CA GLU A 60 -6.55 37.41 12.21
C GLU A 60 -5.32 36.64 12.75
N ALA A 61 -5.51 35.90 13.84
CA ALA A 61 -4.47 35.17 14.55
C ALA A 61 -5.06 34.02 15.40
N PRO A 62 -4.27 32.98 15.73
CA PRO A 62 -4.69 31.90 16.62
C PRO A 62 -5.24 32.42 17.96
N PRO A 63 -6.47 32.05 18.36
CA PRO A 63 -7.09 32.54 19.59
C PRO A 63 -6.56 31.80 20.83
N ASN A 64 -6.23 32.55 21.88
CA ASN A 64 -5.81 32.04 23.19
C ASN A 64 -4.81 30.86 23.12
N PRO A 65 -3.67 31.02 22.43
CA PRO A 65 -2.73 29.92 22.21
C PRO A 65 -2.23 29.36 23.54
N THR A 66 -2.56 28.11 23.83
CA THR A 66 -2.31 27.49 25.15
C THR A 66 -1.87 26.04 25.02
N VAL A 67 -0.85 25.67 25.79
CA VAL A 67 -0.38 24.30 26.00
C VAL A 67 -0.51 23.97 27.47
N PHE A 68 -1.02 22.79 27.77
CA PHE A 68 -1.26 22.30 29.11
C PHE A 68 -0.18 21.31 29.54
N TYR A 69 0.29 21.37 30.79
CA TYR A 69 1.30 20.44 31.27
C TYR A 69 0.86 19.64 32.50
N ARG A 70 1.37 18.42 32.60
CA ARG A 70 1.31 17.57 33.79
C ARG A 70 2.69 16.99 34.04
N VAL A 71 3.13 16.95 35.31
CA VAL A 71 4.36 16.26 35.68
C VAL A 71 4.06 15.05 36.55
N VAL A 72 4.45 13.88 36.06
CA VAL A 72 4.26 12.59 36.74
C VAL A 72 5.61 12.12 37.27
N THR A 73 5.66 11.82 38.57
CA THR A 73 6.86 11.24 39.21
C THR A 73 6.66 9.78 39.50
N TYR A 74 7.66 8.95 39.20
CA TYR A 74 7.61 7.53 39.52
C TYR A 74 8.01 7.28 40.97
N LYS A 75 7.29 6.37 41.64
CA LYS A 75 7.53 6.07 43.05
C LYS A 75 8.91 5.43 43.21
N ASP A 76 9.67 5.90 44.20
CA ASP A 76 11.00 5.39 44.55
C ASP A 76 12.01 5.46 43.37
N SER A 77 11.83 6.41 42.43
CA SER A 77 12.68 6.64 41.25
C SER A 77 13.05 8.13 41.11
N THR A 78 14.16 8.41 40.43
CA THR A 78 14.59 9.77 40.02
C THR A 78 13.96 10.19 38.70
N LEU A 79 13.31 9.27 37.99
CA LEU A 79 12.63 9.57 36.73
C LEU A 79 11.33 10.34 36.98
N ALA A 80 11.11 11.37 36.18
CA ALA A 80 9.82 12.01 36.00
C ALA A 80 9.48 12.07 34.50
N ALA A 81 8.19 12.17 34.20
CA ALA A 81 7.70 12.44 32.86
C ALA A 81 6.92 13.77 32.88
N VAL A 82 7.29 14.68 31.99
CA VAL A 82 6.53 15.90 31.71
C VAL A 82 5.68 15.65 30.47
N GLN A 83 4.37 15.79 30.60
CA GLN A 83 3.43 15.68 29.49
C GLN A 83 3.00 17.09 29.09
N TYR A 84 3.04 17.37 27.78
CA TYR A 84 2.54 18.59 27.17
C TYR A 84 1.36 18.21 26.28
N TRP A 85 0.18 18.64 26.72
CA TRP A 85 -1.10 18.43 26.06
C TRP A 85 -1.53 19.72 25.37
N TRP A 86 -2.08 19.65 24.17
CA TRP A 86 -2.73 20.82 23.59
C TRP A 86 -4.02 20.43 22.87
N TYR A 87 -4.95 21.39 22.83
CA TYR A 87 -6.29 21.20 22.32
C TYR A 87 -6.48 21.98 21.01
N ALA A 88 -7.01 21.32 19.99
CA ALA A 88 -7.53 21.94 18.78
C ALA A 88 -9.06 21.89 18.80
N ALA A 89 -9.71 22.92 18.26
CA ALA A 89 -11.17 22.94 18.17
C ALA A 89 -11.73 21.88 17.20
N PHE A 90 -10.91 21.41 16.26
CA PHE A 90 -11.32 20.51 15.19
C PHE A 90 -10.13 19.73 14.64
N ASP A 91 -10.37 18.49 14.20
CA ASP A 91 -9.47 17.68 13.37
C ASP A 91 -10.08 17.57 11.98
N GLN A 92 -9.32 17.91 10.95
CA GLN A 92 -9.73 17.74 9.56
C GLN A 92 -8.69 16.92 8.78
N PHE A 93 -8.55 15.63 9.08
CA PHE A 93 -7.78 14.71 8.25
C PHE A 93 -8.64 14.03 7.16
N SER A 94 -8.00 13.25 6.27
CA SER A 94 -8.68 12.60 5.14
C SER A 94 -9.60 11.45 5.52
N VAL A 95 -9.24 10.69 6.56
CA VAL A 95 -9.98 9.51 7.03
C VAL A 95 -10.30 9.57 8.53
N ASN A 96 -9.89 10.65 9.19
CA ASN A 96 -10.10 10.92 10.61
C ASN A 96 -10.47 12.41 10.76
N PHE A 97 -11.74 12.76 10.90
CA PHE A 97 -12.11 14.17 11.06
C PHE A 97 -13.22 14.26 12.09
N HIS A 98 -12.97 15.01 13.15
CA HIS A 98 -13.86 15.00 14.29
C HIS A 98 -13.85 16.32 15.05
N TRP A 99 -14.89 16.48 15.88
CA TRP A 99 -14.94 17.57 16.84
C TRP A 99 -13.87 17.39 17.89
N HIS A 100 -13.17 18.48 18.18
CA HIS A 100 -12.10 18.55 19.17
C HIS A 100 -10.91 17.67 18.82
N ASP A 101 -9.74 18.05 19.28
CA ASP A 101 -8.57 17.19 19.19
C ASP A 101 -7.62 17.44 20.36
N TRP A 102 -6.90 16.39 20.77
CA TRP A 102 -5.96 16.41 21.89
C TRP A 102 -4.68 15.69 21.56
N GLU A 103 -3.61 16.46 21.45
CA GLU A 103 -2.28 15.95 21.18
C GLU A 103 -1.39 15.95 22.42
N VAL A 104 -0.41 15.05 22.44
CA VAL A 104 0.55 14.95 23.55
C VAL A 104 1.99 14.74 23.09
N THR A 105 2.89 15.52 23.69
CA THR A 105 4.35 15.31 23.64
C THR A 105 4.86 15.07 25.06
N GLN A 106 5.74 14.09 25.23
CA GLN A 106 6.23 13.67 26.54
C GLN A 106 7.76 13.72 26.62
N VAL A 107 8.25 14.21 27.75
CA VAL A 107 9.68 14.27 28.08
C VAL A 107 9.94 13.47 29.34
N PHE A 108 10.67 12.36 29.22
CA PHE A 108 11.18 11.62 30.35
C PHE A 108 12.51 12.22 30.78
N VAL A 109 12.67 12.53 32.06
CA VAL A 109 13.84 13.27 32.59
C VAL A 109 14.26 12.70 33.94
N ASP A 110 15.57 12.53 34.12
CA ASP A 110 16.12 12.27 35.45
C ASP A 110 16.21 13.59 36.21
N ILE A 111 15.45 13.72 37.30
CA ILE A 111 15.32 14.98 38.04
C ILE A 111 16.53 15.29 38.93
N GLU A 112 17.44 14.33 39.15
CA GLU A 112 18.69 14.54 39.89
C GLU A 112 19.79 15.10 38.99
N SER A 113 19.95 14.56 37.78
CA SER A 113 20.93 15.05 36.80
C SER A 113 20.39 16.23 35.98
N GLY A 114 19.08 16.31 35.79
CA GLY A 114 18.42 17.23 34.86
C GLY A 114 18.53 16.80 33.40
N GLU A 115 18.98 15.58 33.13
CA GLU A 115 19.15 15.05 31.77
C GLU A 115 17.84 14.47 31.23
N PRO A 116 17.35 14.93 30.07
CA PRO A 116 16.26 14.27 29.37
C PRO A 116 16.75 12.91 28.86
N LYS A 117 15.90 11.89 29.01
CA LYS A 117 16.19 10.49 28.70
C LYS A 117 15.48 10.02 27.44
N LEU A 118 14.27 10.51 27.20
CA LEU A 118 13.46 10.13 26.05
C LEU A 118 12.48 11.25 25.72
N PHE A 119 12.38 11.61 24.44
CA PHE A 119 11.26 12.35 23.89
C PHE A 119 10.30 11.39 23.19
N VAL A 120 9.00 11.57 23.41
CA VAL A 120 7.93 10.82 22.74
C VAL A 120 6.92 11.82 22.20
N ALA A 121 6.71 11.85 20.89
CA ALA A 121 5.60 12.57 20.27
C ALA A 121 4.53 11.56 19.84
N SER A 122 3.33 11.70 20.40
CA SER A 122 2.21 10.81 20.12
C SER A 122 1.81 10.85 18.65
N SER A 123 1.34 9.72 18.15
CA SER A 123 0.95 9.51 16.75
C SER A 123 -0.41 8.84 16.69
N HIS A 124 -1.44 9.54 16.17
CA HIS A 124 -2.84 9.09 15.99
C HIS A 124 -3.33 8.08 17.05
N SER A 125 -3.13 6.79 16.75
CA SER A 125 -3.65 5.63 17.45
C SER A 125 -2.54 4.86 18.16
N ARG A 126 -2.86 4.23 19.29
CA ARG A 126 -1.96 3.29 20.01
C ARG A 126 -1.65 2.00 19.24
N ARG A 127 -2.05 1.93 17.96
CA ARG A 127 -1.77 0.84 17.01
C ARG A 127 -0.66 1.19 16.03
N VAL A 128 -0.20 2.43 16.03
CA VAL A 128 0.96 2.88 15.24
C VAL A 128 2.08 3.31 16.19
N PRO A 129 3.34 3.15 15.79
CA PRO A 129 4.46 3.53 16.64
C PRO A 129 4.59 5.05 16.73
N ASN A 130 4.90 5.56 17.91
CA ASN A 130 5.17 6.98 18.15
C ASN A 130 6.53 7.41 17.58
N ASN A 131 6.71 8.72 17.39
CA ASN A 131 8.04 9.28 17.12
C ASN A 131 8.81 9.38 18.43
N GLU A 132 9.91 8.65 18.55
CA GLU A 132 10.66 8.56 19.79
C GLU A 132 12.14 8.85 19.57
N PHE A 133 12.74 9.62 20.49
CA PHE A 133 14.16 9.92 20.45
C PHE A 133 14.80 9.70 21.83
N LEU A 134 15.65 8.67 21.90
CA LEU A 134 16.34 8.24 23.11
C LEU A 134 17.66 9.02 23.29
N GLY A 135 17.89 9.50 24.51
CA GLY A 135 19.10 10.23 24.90
C GLY A 135 19.30 11.60 24.21
N PRO A 136 18.30 12.50 24.18
CA PRO A 136 18.48 13.86 23.66
C PRO A 136 19.51 14.66 24.47
N GLU A 137 20.06 15.72 23.89
CA GLU A 137 21.03 16.57 24.59
C GLU A 137 20.39 17.32 25.77
N THR A 138 21.14 17.57 26.84
CA THR A 138 20.61 18.18 28.08
C THR A 138 19.99 19.57 27.89
N THR A 139 20.45 20.32 26.89
CA THR A 139 19.94 21.66 26.59
C THR A 139 18.82 21.67 25.56
N GLN A 140 18.41 20.50 25.08
CA GLN A 140 17.44 20.39 24.01
C GLN A 140 16.01 20.37 24.58
N VAL A 141 15.13 21.12 23.92
CA VAL A 141 13.68 21.01 24.07
C VAL A 141 13.12 20.20 22.91
N PRO A 142 12.00 19.49 23.08
CA PRO A 142 11.34 18.83 21.96
C PRO A 142 10.88 19.86 20.93
N ARG A 143 11.25 19.65 19.66
CA ARG A 143 10.60 20.33 18.53
C ARG A 143 9.66 19.35 17.86
N VAL A 144 8.47 19.82 17.55
CA VAL A 144 7.39 19.00 17.01
C VAL A 144 6.91 19.64 15.71
N LEU A 145 6.69 18.81 14.71
CA LEU A 145 6.07 19.13 13.43
C LEU A 145 4.70 18.44 13.43
N PRO A 146 3.63 19.11 13.92
CA PRO A 146 2.28 18.56 13.82
C PRO A 146 1.91 18.34 12.36
N GLU A 147 1.35 17.17 12.07
CA GLU A 147 0.75 16.86 10.78
C GLU A 147 -0.43 17.80 10.50
N LEU A 148 -0.57 18.24 9.25
CA LEU A 148 -1.67 19.11 8.84
C LEU A 148 -3.01 18.44 9.10
N GLY A 149 -3.87 19.09 9.87
CA GLY A 149 -5.27 18.67 10.10
C GLY A 149 -5.46 17.56 11.15
N SER A 150 -4.59 16.55 11.20
CA SER A 150 -4.61 15.44 12.17
C SER A 150 -3.70 15.63 13.38
N HIS A 151 -2.76 16.58 13.28
CA HIS A 151 -1.86 17.03 14.35
C HIS A 151 -0.89 16.01 14.95
N SER A 152 -0.84 14.79 14.41
CA SER A 152 0.14 13.77 14.76
C SER A 152 1.56 14.35 14.82
N GLY A 153 2.29 14.11 15.91
CA GLY A 153 3.54 14.80 16.17
C GLY A 153 4.75 14.11 15.56
N GLY A 154 5.37 14.72 14.55
CA GLY A 154 6.74 14.37 14.10
C GLY A 154 7.80 15.09 14.96
N LEU A 155 8.82 14.39 15.46
CA LEU A 155 9.92 15.03 16.19
C LEU A 155 10.93 15.69 15.24
N SER A 156 11.53 16.81 15.61
CA SER A 156 12.75 17.32 14.96
C SER A 156 13.84 17.57 15.98
N VAL A 157 14.77 16.64 16.09
CA VAL A 157 15.85 16.63 17.06
C VAL A 157 17.18 17.05 16.43
N ASN A 158 17.35 16.84 15.13
CA ASN A 158 18.56 17.20 14.40
C ASN A 158 18.68 18.71 14.15
N ASP A 159 19.75 19.10 13.44
CA ASP A 159 20.05 20.52 13.16
C ASP A 159 19.15 21.13 12.06
N ILE A 160 18.38 20.34 11.32
CA ILE A 160 17.41 20.76 10.30
C ILE A 160 16.02 20.88 10.95
N ARG A 161 15.85 21.96 11.70
CA ARG A 161 14.80 22.09 12.73
C ARG A 161 13.36 22.14 12.23
N ASP A 162 13.16 22.56 10.99
CA ASP A 162 11.85 22.67 10.36
C ASP A 162 11.58 21.51 9.40
N GLN A 163 12.31 20.40 9.54
CA GLN A 163 12.19 19.20 8.73
C GLN A 163 12.31 17.97 9.63
N PHE A 164 11.91 16.85 9.07
CA PHE A 164 12.00 15.55 9.70
C PHE A 164 12.82 14.61 8.84
N SER A 165 13.63 13.79 9.48
CA SER A 165 14.50 12.83 8.84
C SER A 165 14.54 11.53 9.62
N ARG A 166 13.88 10.48 9.09
CA ARG A 166 13.95 9.11 9.63
C ARG A 166 15.36 8.56 9.66
N SER A 167 16.13 8.90 8.63
CA SER A 167 17.51 8.46 8.48
C SER A 167 18.44 9.68 8.53
N PRO A 168 19.69 9.49 8.98
CA PRO A 168 20.69 10.55 8.94
C PRO A 168 20.82 11.17 7.53
N ILE A 169 20.68 12.50 7.44
CA ILE A 169 20.93 13.26 6.20
C ILE A 169 22.24 14.03 6.35
N GLU A 170 23.13 13.89 5.36
CA GLU A 170 24.45 14.52 5.35
C GLU A 170 25.25 14.25 6.66
N ASP A 171 25.54 15.30 7.44
CA ASP A 171 26.30 15.22 8.70
C ASP A 171 25.39 15.30 9.95
N THR A 172 24.06 15.14 9.78
CA THR A 172 23.07 15.22 10.87
C THR A 172 22.68 13.84 11.40
N ILE A 173 22.04 13.81 12.56
CA ILE A 173 21.42 12.59 13.13
C ILE A 173 19.98 12.42 12.59
N ALA A 174 19.42 11.23 12.75
CA ALA A 174 17.99 11.02 12.57
C ALA A 174 17.19 11.73 13.67
N ASP A 175 15.93 12.06 13.38
CA ASP A 175 15.01 12.68 14.34
C ASP A 175 14.29 11.67 15.24
N VAL A 176 14.40 10.40 14.90
CA VAL A 176 13.89 9.26 15.66
C VAL A 176 14.98 8.23 15.87
N THR A 177 14.90 7.50 16.98
CA THR A 177 15.80 6.39 17.31
C THR A 177 15.07 5.06 17.43
N ASN A 178 13.78 5.01 17.05
CA ASN A 178 12.99 3.78 17.02
C ASN A 178 13.71 2.67 16.23
N ASP A 179 13.50 1.42 16.64
CA ASP A 179 14.05 0.24 15.98
C ASP A 179 13.62 0.15 14.50
N ALA A 180 14.55 -0.26 13.65
CA ALA A 180 14.33 -0.36 12.20
C ALA A 180 13.55 -1.62 11.79
N LEU A 181 12.75 -1.47 10.73
CA LEU A 181 11.97 -2.53 10.08
C LEU A 181 12.80 -3.25 8.99
N GLU A 182 13.93 -3.84 9.40
CA GLU A 182 14.94 -4.42 8.49
C GLU A 182 14.38 -5.49 7.52
N ASP A 183 13.28 -6.14 7.89
CA ASP A 183 12.72 -7.31 7.19
C ASP A 183 11.83 -6.98 5.96
N VAL A 184 11.47 -5.71 5.73
CA VAL A 184 10.50 -5.34 4.67
C VAL A 184 11.07 -4.38 3.64
N VAL A 185 11.54 -3.20 4.05
CA VAL A 185 12.00 -2.13 3.13
C VAL A 185 13.29 -1.48 3.63
N GLY A 186 14.25 -2.30 4.05
CA GLY A 186 15.54 -1.82 4.54
C GLY A 186 15.47 -1.17 5.93
N GLU A 187 16.46 -0.35 6.28
CA GLU A 187 16.66 0.22 7.63
C GLU A 187 15.70 1.41 7.92
N ILE A 188 14.38 1.26 7.71
CA ILE A 188 13.38 2.29 8.02
C ILE A 188 12.93 2.15 9.47
N PRO A 189 13.12 3.16 10.35
CA PRO A 189 12.60 3.17 11.72
C PRO A 189 11.08 2.98 11.79
N ALA A 190 10.62 2.18 12.74
CA ALA A 190 9.20 2.04 13.08
C ALA A 190 8.73 3.28 13.85
N ALA A 191 8.51 4.38 13.15
CA ALA A 191 7.98 5.63 13.69
C ALA A 191 6.90 6.15 12.74
N TYR A 192 5.68 6.36 13.21
CA TYR A 192 4.60 6.87 12.38
C TYR A 192 4.76 8.37 12.11
N GLY A 193 4.12 8.86 11.07
CA GLY A 193 3.87 10.27 10.82
C GLY A 193 4.16 10.59 9.37
N LEU A 194 3.44 11.54 8.78
CA LEU A 194 3.87 12.12 7.52
C LEU A 194 4.35 13.54 7.79
N PRO A 195 5.60 13.72 8.23
CA PRO A 195 6.22 15.02 8.17
C PRO A 195 6.06 15.63 6.78
N ARG A 196 5.84 16.95 6.75
CA ARG A 196 5.56 17.70 5.52
C ARG A 196 6.52 17.39 4.36
N ASP A 197 7.75 17.06 4.69
CA ASP A 197 8.89 16.83 3.81
C ASP A 197 9.09 15.38 3.34
N GLU A 198 8.31 14.41 3.82
CA GLU A 198 8.34 13.03 3.30
C GLU A 198 7.65 12.87 1.94
N GLY A 199 7.04 13.94 1.42
CA GLY A 199 6.59 14.03 0.03
C GLY A 199 5.31 13.29 -0.32
N PHE A 200 4.71 12.55 0.62
CA PHE A 200 3.39 11.95 0.45
C PHE A 200 2.33 13.03 0.28
N ARG A 201 1.45 12.80 -0.69
CA ARG A 201 0.29 13.64 -0.93
C ARG A 201 -0.93 12.97 -0.35
N LEU A 202 -1.67 13.72 0.45
CA LEU A 202 -2.91 13.26 1.02
C LEU A 202 -4.02 14.24 0.59
N PRO A 203 -5.05 13.76 -0.14
CA PRO A 203 -6.22 14.57 -0.44
C PRO A 203 -7.13 14.62 0.79
N TYR A 204 -7.35 15.82 1.33
CA TYR A 204 -8.23 16.06 2.47
C TYR A 204 -9.69 15.99 2.06
N VAL A 205 -10.57 15.73 3.01
CA VAL A 205 -12.02 15.70 2.75
C VAL A 205 -12.70 16.90 3.38
N VAL A 206 -13.89 17.21 2.87
CA VAL A 206 -14.79 18.19 3.49
C VAL A 206 -15.78 17.41 4.36
N PRO A 207 -15.78 17.61 5.68
CA PRO A 207 -16.75 16.94 6.54
C PRO A 207 -18.17 17.38 6.22
N GLU A 208 -19.09 16.42 6.25
CA GLU A 208 -20.53 16.66 6.21
C GLU A 208 -21.16 16.51 7.60
N LEU A 209 -22.28 17.21 7.78
CA LEU A 209 -23.13 17.10 8.96
C LEU A 209 -24.58 17.05 8.52
N GLY A 210 -25.22 15.89 8.70
CA GLY A 210 -26.61 15.68 8.27
C GLY A 210 -26.78 15.58 6.75
N GLY A 211 -25.72 15.19 6.02
CA GLY A 211 -25.72 15.00 4.57
C GLY A 211 -25.50 16.26 3.74
N GLU A 212 -25.01 17.32 4.38
CA GLU A 212 -24.59 18.56 3.71
C GLU A 212 -23.21 18.97 4.27
N PRO A 213 -22.36 19.68 3.50
CA PRO A 213 -21.07 20.14 3.99
C PRO A 213 -21.19 20.96 5.28
N ILE A 214 -20.25 20.79 6.22
CA ILE A 214 -20.32 21.39 7.56
C ILE A 214 -20.48 22.92 7.54
N TYR A 215 -19.92 23.61 6.53
CA TYR A 215 -20.04 25.06 6.34
C TYR A 215 -21.43 25.52 5.85
N GLU A 216 -22.36 24.61 5.55
CA GLU A 216 -23.74 24.91 5.16
C GLU A 216 -24.71 24.78 6.35
N HIS A 217 -24.24 24.31 7.51
CA HIS A 217 -25.08 24.10 8.68
C HIS A 217 -25.53 25.42 9.33
N GLU A 218 -26.81 25.54 9.70
CA GLU A 218 -27.41 26.80 10.16
C GLU A 218 -26.87 27.34 11.50
N ASP A 219 -26.35 26.43 12.32
CA ASP A 219 -25.75 26.73 13.63
C ASP A 219 -24.23 27.02 13.55
N LEU A 220 -23.61 26.92 12.38
CA LEU A 220 -22.16 27.17 12.15
C LEU A 220 -21.97 28.36 11.19
N GLN A 221 -22.40 29.55 11.59
CA GLN A 221 -22.46 30.73 10.72
C GLN A 221 -21.08 31.37 10.50
N ALA A 222 -20.15 31.14 11.42
CA ALA A 222 -18.77 31.52 11.29
C ALA A 222 -17.98 30.52 10.45
N ILE A 223 -18.51 29.36 10.08
CA ILE A 223 -17.80 28.42 9.21
C ILE A 223 -18.19 28.69 7.75
N ASP A 224 -17.25 29.23 6.98
CA ASP A 224 -17.36 29.26 5.52
C ASP A 224 -16.30 28.34 4.91
N ARG A 225 -16.33 28.17 3.59
CA ARG A 225 -15.37 27.29 2.91
C ARG A 225 -13.90 27.63 3.21
N ALA A 226 -13.58 28.91 3.42
CA ALA A 226 -12.22 29.37 3.66
C ALA A 226 -11.75 29.18 5.12
N ALA A 227 -12.66 28.83 6.04
CA ALA A 227 -12.34 28.46 7.40
C ALA A 227 -11.76 27.04 7.52
N LEU A 228 -12.04 26.17 6.54
CA LEU A 228 -11.53 24.80 6.47
C LEU A 228 -10.16 24.74 5.75
N ILE A 229 -9.55 23.55 5.72
CA ILE A 229 -8.36 23.27 4.90
C ILE A 229 -8.59 23.69 3.45
N ASP A 230 -7.55 24.27 2.85
CA ASP A 230 -7.59 24.91 1.55
C ASP A 230 -8.10 23.97 0.44
N GLU A 231 -8.93 24.52 -0.46
CA GLU A 231 -9.58 23.72 -1.51
C GLU A 231 -8.61 23.08 -2.50
N THR A 232 -7.38 23.58 -2.58
CA THR A 232 -6.31 22.98 -3.40
C THR A 232 -5.78 21.67 -2.84
N LEU A 233 -6.08 21.38 -1.57
CA LEU A 233 -5.70 20.16 -0.86
C LEU A 233 -6.87 19.19 -0.66
N THR A 234 -8.11 19.63 -0.91
CA THR A 234 -9.30 18.81 -0.67
C THR A 234 -9.89 18.20 -1.95
N VAL A 235 -10.49 17.03 -1.82
CA VAL A 235 -11.29 16.36 -2.85
C VAL A 235 -12.75 16.31 -2.45
N ARG A 236 -13.64 16.35 -3.46
CA ARG A 236 -15.09 16.47 -3.27
C ARG A 236 -15.92 15.40 -3.99
N SER A 237 -15.30 14.60 -4.85
CA SER A 237 -15.97 13.40 -5.40
C SER A 237 -15.05 12.19 -5.54
N PHE A 238 -15.63 10.98 -5.57
CA PHE A 238 -14.88 9.77 -5.93
C PHE A 238 -14.32 9.82 -7.36
N ASP A 239 -14.95 10.58 -8.27
CA ASP A 239 -14.45 10.77 -9.63
C ASP A 239 -13.11 11.52 -9.65
N GLU A 240 -12.87 12.44 -8.69
CA GLU A 240 -11.58 13.10 -8.49
C GLU A 240 -10.51 12.16 -7.92
N LEU A 241 -10.92 11.00 -7.39
CA LEU A 241 -10.09 9.91 -6.90
C LEU A 241 -10.12 8.68 -7.84
N ALA A 242 -10.35 8.90 -9.14
CA ALA A 242 -10.22 7.83 -10.14
C ALA A 242 -8.74 7.43 -10.38
N GLU A 243 -7.82 8.36 -10.15
CA GLU A 243 -6.37 8.21 -10.24
C GLU A 243 -5.71 8.82 -9.00
N PRO A 244 -4.51 8.35 -8.59
CA PRO A 244 -3.79 8.96 -7.48
C PRO A 244 -3.48 10.44 -7.77
N PRO A 245 -3.74 11.37 -6.82
CA PRO A 245 -3.50 12.79 -7.06
C PRO A 245 -2.02 13.15 -7.28
N GLU A 246 -1.69 13.71 -8.45
CA GLU A 246 -0.33 14.12 -8.82
C GLU A 246 -0.03 15.61 -8.64
N ASP A 247 -1.06 16.45 -8.49
CA ASP A 247 -0.92 17.91 -8.54
C ASP A 247 -1.24 18.62 -7.21
N LEU A 248 -1.42 17.86 -6.12
CA LEU A 248 -1.63 18.46 -4.80
C LEU A 248 -0.39 19.24 -4.35
N PRO A 249 -0.57 20.45 -3.77
CA PRO A 249 0.51 21.21 -3.17
C PRO A 249 1.32 20.36 -2.19
N ARG A 250 2.64 20.62 -2.15
CA ARG A 250 3.47 20.06 -1.08
C ARG A 250 3.21 20.82 0.21
N ARG A 251 3.37 20.11 1.32
CA ARG A 251 3.31 20.66 2.66
C ARG A 251 4.57 21.50 2.93
N GLU A 252 4.40 22.63 3.61
CA GLU A 252 5.44 23.64 3.80
C GLU A 252 5.36 24.25 5.20
N THR A 253 6.46 24.82 5.69
CA THR A 253 6.52 25.47 7.00
C THR A 253 5.61 26.70 7.07
N GLY A 254 4.65 26.67 8.00
CA GLY A 254 3.77 27.76 8.36
C GLY A 254 4.24 28.47 9.64
N GLN A 255 3.34 28.56 10.62
CA GLN A 255 3.57 29.33 11.85
C GLN A 255 4.44 28.57 12.88
N LEU A 256 5.37 29.30 13.49
CA LEU A 256 6.23 28.85 14.58
C LEU A 256 5.69 29.25 15.95
N PHE A 257 5.46 28.27 16.82
CA PHE A 257 4.93 28.46 18.18
C PHE A 257 5.99 28.09 19.22
N ALA A 258 6.17 28.94 20.24
CA ALA A 258 7.06 28.66 21.36
C ALA A 258 6.57 29.30 22.66
N PHE A 259 6.85 28.67 23.81
CA PHE A 259 6.60 29.27 25.13
C PHE A 259 7.61 30.39 25.41
N ASP A 260 8.90 30.09 25.32
CA ASP A 260 9.98 31.07 25.41
C ASP A 260 10.60 31.28 24.01
N PRO A 261 10.49 32.50 23.43
CA PRO A 261 11.13 32.80 22.16
C PRO A 261 12.65 32.59 22.12
N GLU A 262 13.32 32.55 23.28
CA GLU A 262 14.75 32.25 23.32
C GLU A 262 15.06 30.80 22.93
N ASP A 263 14.14 29.85 23.17
CA ASP A 263 14.31 28.44 22.79
C ASP A 263 14.23 28.24 21.27
N ALA A 264 13.51 29.12 20.57
CA ALA A 264 13.38 29.14 19.12
C ALA A 264 14.23 30.25 18.45
N LYS A 265 15.12 30.91 19.19
CA LYS A 265 15.86 32.08 18.70
C LYS A 265 16.77 31.81 17.51
N SER A 266 17.32 30.60 17.43
CA SER A 266 18.15 30.18 16.32
C SER A 266 17.36 29.74 15.09
N GLU A 267 16.03 29.76 15.18
CA GLU A 267 15.10 29.16 14.22
C GLU A 267 14.40 30.24 13.39
N GLY A 268 14.07 31.37 14.02
CA GLY A 268 13.44 32.50 13.36
C GLY A 268 12.86 33.50 14.36
N GLU A 269 11.98 34.36 13.86
CA GLU A 269 11.07 35.10 14.73
C GLU A 269 9.92 34.16 15.09
N VAL A 270 9.63 34.01 16.38
CA VAL A 270 8.46 33.23 16.83
C VAL A 270 7.20 33.99 16.43
N ASP A 271 6.33 33.33 15.67
CA ASP A 271 5.08 33.93 15.19
C ASP A 271 4.05 34.03 16.32
N VAL A 272 3.98 32.98 17.16
CA VAL A 272 3.00 32.88 18.25
C VAL A 272 3.65 32.43 19.55
N THR A 273 3.49 33.23 20.61
CA THR A 273 3.83 32.82 21.97
C THR A 273 2.60 32.23 22.64
N TYR A 274 2.69 30.98 23.11
CA TYR A 274 1.60 30.31 23.81
C TYR A 274 1.73 30.40 25.33
N GLU A 275 0.61 30.28 26.04
CA GLU A 275 0.57 30.16 27.50
C GLU A 275 0.80 28.71 27.94
N LEU A 276 1.56 28.50 29.02
CA LEU A 276 1.83 27.19 29.60
C LEU A 276 1.08 27.03 30.93
N THR A 277 0.06 26.16 30.96
CA THR A 277 -0.91 26.05 32.06
C THR A 277 -0.99 24.63 32.63
N PRO A 278 -1.17 24.39 33.94
CA PRO A 278 -1.36 23.03 34.44
C PRO A 278 -2.66 22.39 33.91
N THR A 279 -2.63 21.10 33.55
CA THR A 279 -3.84 20.35 33.16
C THR A 279 -4.92 20.32 34.25
N ALA A 280 -4.52 20.47 35.52
CA ALA A 280 -5.44 20.51 36.66
C ALA A 280 -6.50 21.64 36.56
N GLU A 281 -6.26 22.66 35.73
CA GLU A 281 -7.24 23.71 35.44
C GLU A 281 -8.36 23.28 34.49
N LEU A 282 -8.22 22.11 33.85
CA LEU A 282 -9.18 21.54 32.90
C LEU A 282 -9.87 20.27 33.42
N GLU A 283 -9.31 19.60 34.43
CA GLU A 283 -9.80 18.31 34.94
C GLU A 283 -11.25 18.34 35.45
N HIS A 284 -11.86 19.52 35.60
CA HIS A 284 -13.29 19.65 35.89
C HIS A 284 -14.17 19.34 34.69
N ILE A 285 -13.70 19.53 33.45
CA ILE A 285 -14.43 19.20 32.23
C ILE A 285 -14.67 17.68 32.20
N THR A 286 -15.90 17.28 31.90
CA THR A 286 -16.31 15.87 32.02
C THR A 286 -16.46 15.18 30.66
N ALA A 287 -16.66 15.95 29.60
CA ALA A 287 -16.78 15.45 28.23
C ALA A 287 -16.46 16.52 27.19
N PHE A 288 -15.98 16.04 26.04
CA PHE A 288 -15.96 16.74 24.75
C PHE A 288 -17.05 16.07 23.91
N THR A 289 -17.96 16.84 23.31
CA THR A 289 -19.18 16.29 22.69
C THR A 289 -19.39 16.83 21.29
N GLY A 290 -19.93 16.00 20.40
CA GLY A 290 -20.37 16.44 19.08
C GLY A 290 -21.09 15.31 18.35
N PRO A 291 -21.97 15.62 17.39
CA PRO A 291 -22.60 14.60 16.56
C PRO A 291 -21.57 13.92 15.65
N GLN A 292 -21.84 12.69 15.21
CA GLN A 292 -21.03 12.05 14.17
C GLN A 292 -21.06 12.88 12.88
N LEU A 293 -19.88 13.16 12.33
CA LEU A 293 -19.69 13.74 11.00
C LEU A 293 -19.75 12.62 9.94
N SER A 294 -19.86 12.99 8.67
CA SER A 294 -19.85 12.04 7.56
C SER A 294 -18.96 12.50 6.40
N PHE A 295 -18.62 11.58 5.51
CA PHE A 295 -17.90 11.91 4.28
C PHE A 295 -18.84 12.54 3.22
N GLU A 296 -18.32 13.44 2.38
CA GLU A 296 -19.05 13.97 1.19
C GLU A 296 -19.37 12.86 0.15
N PHE A 297 -18.68 11.73 0.26
CA PHE A 297 -18.92 10.59 -0.61
C PHE A 297 -19.89 9.58 -0.02
N ALA A 298 -20.66 8.92 -0.88
CA ALA A 298 -21.56 7.85 -0.47
C ALA A 298 -20.79 6.61 0.00
N ILE A 299 -20.49 6.53 1.30
CA ILE A 299 -19.98 5.34 1.98
C ILE A 299 -21.18 4.55 2.53
N PRO A 300 -21.24 3.22 2.38
CA PRO A 300 -22.27 2.43 3.05
C PRO A 300 -22.24 2.64 4.57
N GLU A 301 -23.39 2.90 5.19
CA GLU A 301 -23.54 3.16 6.64
C GLU A 301 -22.81 2.13 7.51
N ALA A 302 -22.88 0.83 7.14
CA ALA A 302 -22.17 -0.23 7.87
C ALA A 302 -20.64 -0.13 7.80
N GLY A 303 -20.08 0.49 6.76
CA GLY A 303 -18.64 0.76 6.65
C GLY A 303 -18.23 2.03 7.40
N GLU A 304 -19.09 3.04 7.42
CA GLU A 304 -18.89 4.28 8.18
C GLU A 304 -18.99 4.05 9.69
N ASP A 305 -19.92 3.19 10.14
CA ASP A 305 -20.06 2.77 11.53
C ASP A 305 -18.78 2.11 12.08
N LEU A 306 -18.05 1.36 11.23
CA LEU A 306 -16.80 0.69 11.61
C LEU A 306 -15.66 1.67 11.91
N VAL A 307 -15.74 2.89 11.39
CA VAL A 307 -14.75 3.96 11.61
C VAL A 307 -15.31 5.12 12.44
N SER A 308 -16.53 4.98 13.00
CA SER A 308 -17.23 6.04 13.74
C SER A 308 -16.42 6.67 14.88
N ASP A 309 -15.54 5.91 15.52
CA ASP A 309 -14.59 6.41 16.54
C ASP A 309 -13.63 7.50 15.99
N HIS A 310 -13.44 7.60 14.67
CA HIS A 310 -12.57 8.55 13.96
C HIS A 310 -13.35 9.75 13.36
N ILE A 311 -14.67 9.76 13.49
CA ILE A 311 -15.53 10.82 12.91
C ILE A 311 -16.57 11.36 13.89
N THR A 312 -16.40 11.08 15.18
CA THR A 312 -17.30 11.54 16.25
C THR A 312 -16.61 12.57 17.11
N THR A 313 -16.01 12.18 18.23
CA THR A 313 -15.35 13.11 19.14
C THR A 313 -14.25 12.43 19.92
N THR A 314 -13.25 13.21 20.33
CA THR A 314 -12.12 12.72 21.11
C THR A 314 -12.51 12.33 22.54
N LYS A 315 -11.65 11.51 23.17
CA LYS A 315 -11.79 11.11 24.58
C LYS A 315 -11.09 12.11 25.50
N VAL A 316 -11.67 12.32 26.67
CA VAL A 316 -11.09 13.17 27.72
C VAL A 316 -9.67 12.70 28.13
N PRO A 317 -8.63 13.55 28.02
CA PRO A 317 -7.24 13.15 28.29
C PRO A 317 -7.02 12.53 29.67
N TRP A 318 -7.57 13.12 30.72
CA TRP A 318 -7.36 12.68 32.11
C TRP A 318 -8.07 11.38 32.49
N ASN A 319 -8.79 10.75 31.55
CA ASN A 319 -9.36 9.41 31.73
C ASN A 319 -8.53 8.31 31.06
N GLN A 320 -7.46 8.68 30.35
CA GLN A 320 -6.63 7.73 29.59
C GLN A 320 -5.54 7.11 30.47
N PRO A 321 -5.18 5.82 30.31
CA PRO A 321 -4.10 5.20 31.07
C PRO A 321 -2.76 5.94 31.00
N ARG A 322 -2.38 6.41 29.79
CA ARG A 322 -1.15 7.17 29.55
C ARG A 322 -1.08 8.50 30.30
N TYR A 323 -2.22 9.06 30.66
CA TYR A 323 -2.25 10.27 31.49
C TYR A 323 -1.62 10.00 32.85
N ASP A 324 -2.01 8.90 33.51
CA ASP A 324 -1.51 8.51 34.83
C ASP A 324 -0.18 7.77 34.80
N ASN A 325 0.06 6.98 33.76
CA ASN A 325 1.32 6.26 33.55
C ASN A 325 1.90 6.56 32.16
N PRO A 326 2.69 7.65 32.03
CA PRO A 326 3.31 8.08 30.77
C PRO A 326 4.08 6.99 30.04
N ALA A 327 4.69 6.05 30.77
CA ALA A 327 5.46 4.95 30.20
C ALA A 327 4.63 4.03 29.28
N ASP A 328 3.31 3.97 29.46
CA ASP A 328 2.41 3.16 28.63
C ASP A 328 2.24 3.72 27.20
N ASP A 329 2.78 4.91 26.94
CA ASP A 329 2.80 5.55 25.62
C ASP A 329 4.18 5.38 24.93
N ILE A 330 5.15 4.71 25.55
CA ILE A 330 6.39 4.31 24.88
C ILE A 330 6.06 3.09 24.01
N SER A 331 5.98 3.31 22.71
CA SER A 331 5.64 2.32 21.70
C SER A 331 6.82 1.41 21.35
N ASP A 332 8.04 1.95 21.36
CA ASP A 332 9.22 1.17 21.04
C ASP A 332 9.65 0.28 22.23
N PRO A 333 9.64 -1.06 22.08
CA PRO A 333 10.02 -1.96 23.16
C PRO A 333 11.49 -1.80 23.59
N ALA A 334 12.39 -1.44 22.68
CA ALA A 334 13.82 -1.24 22.99
C ALA A 334 14.03 0.03 23.81
N HIS A 335 13.34 1.14 23.47
CA HIS A 335 13.38 2.35 24.30
C HIS A 335 12.80 2.10 25.69
N ARG A 336 11.67 1.37 25.77
CA ARG A 336 11.09 1.01 27.07
C ARG A 336 12.02 0.13 27.89
N GLN A 337 12.72 -0.81 27.26
CA GLN A 337 13.72 -1.64 27.93
C GLN A 337 14.90 -0.81 28.46
N GLU A 338 15.45 0.13 27.68
CA GLU A 338 16.55 0.99 28.13
C GLU A 338 16.15 1.79 29.39
N LEU A 339 14.94 2.36 29.40
CA LEU A 339 14.43 3.05 30.58
C LEU A 339 14.20 2.10 31.77
N ALA A 340 13.72 0.87 31.53
CA ALA A 340 13.50 -0.12 32.58
C ALA A 340 14.82 -0.61 33.22
N ASP A 341 15.89 -0.72 32.43
CA ASP A 341 17.22 -1.13 32.89
C ASP A 341 17.84 -0.09 33.84
N GLU A 342 17.59 1.21 33.62
CA GLU A 342 18.05 2.30 34.50
C GLU A 342 17.07 2.58 35.66
N TYR A 343 15.76 2.48 35.41
CA TYR A 343 14.70 2.82 36.36
C TYR A 343 13.72 1.66 36.57
N GLU A 344 13.86 0.93 37.69
CA GLU A 344 12.99 -0.21 38.06
C GLU A 344 11.48 0.11 38.04
N ALA A 345 11.10 1.40 38.11
CA ALA A 345 9.71 1.83 38.13
C ALA A 345 8.96 1.75 36.78
N ILE A 346 9.68 1.68 35.65
CA ILE A 346 9.06 1.60 34.30
C ILE A 346 8.56 0.18 33.99
N GLY A 347 9.26 -0.83 34.52
CA GLY A 347 8.98 -2.24 34.28
C GLY A 347 9.32 -2.67 32.85
N ASP A 348 9.52 -3.99 32.68
CA ASP A 348 9.87 -4.58 31.39
C ASP A 348 8.80 -4.27 30.31
N PRO A 349 9.18 -4.14 29.03
CA PRO A 349 8.24 -3.97 27.93
C PRO A 349 7.31 -5.17 27.80
N ALA A 350 6.08 -4.90 27.37
CA ALA A 350 5.17 -5.97 26.97
C ALA A 350 5.62 -6.57 25.62
N PRO A 351 5.46 -7.88 25.40
CA PRO A 351 5.64 -8.44 24.06
C PRO A 351 4.62 -7.82 23.10
N VAL A 352 5.07 -7.41 21.92
CA VAL A 352 4.22 -6.81 20.87
C VAL A 352 4.25 -7.71 19.64
N ASN A 353 3.07 -8.03 19.13
CA ASN A 353 2.90 -8.62 17.80
C ASN A 353 2.75 -7.48 16.80
N ARG A 354 3.58 -7.48 15.76
CA ARG A 354 3.60 -6.44 14.73
C ARG A 354 3.33 -7.05 13.36
N LEU A 355 2.41 -6.48 12.60
CA LEU A 355 2.21 -6.82 11.19
C LEU A 355 2.75 -5.68 10.32
N VAL A 356 3.59 -6.00 9.34
CA VAL A 356 4.25 -5.00 8.48
C VAL A 356 4.06 -5.32 7.00
N ALA A 357 3.85 -4.28 6.18
CA ALA A 357 3.83 -4.41 4.72
C ALA A 357 4.29 -3.12 4.02
N ALA A 358 5.00 -3.28 2.91
CA ALA A 358 5.27 -2.24 1.94
C ALA A 358 4.10 -2.16 0.96
N VAL A 359 3.40 -1.04 0.94
CA VAL A 359 2.29 -0.79 0.03
C VAL A 359 2.82 -0.04 -1.20
N ARG A 360 2.78 -0.71 -2.34
CA ARG A 360 3.34 -0.25 -3.62
C ARG A 360 2.23 0.06 -4.60
N GLN A 361 2.46 1.05 -5.46
CA GLN A 361 1.61 1.29 -6.61
C GLN A 361 2.01 0.36 -7.77
N VAL A 362 1.05 -0.06 -8.59
CA VAL A 362 1.27 -0.88 -9.79
C VAL A 362 1.15 -0.02 -11.04
N GLU A 363 2.16 -0.08 -11.90
CA GLU A 363 2.21 0.62 -13.18
C GLU A 363 2.66 -0.32 -14.30
N THR A 364 2.47 0.08 -15.56
CA THR A 364 2.95 -0.71 -16.72
C THR A 364 4.47 -0.78 -16.74
N ASP A 365 5.01 -1.94 -17.14
CA ASP A 365 6.46 -2.10 -17.30
C ASP A 365 6.90 -1.78 -18.74
N ASP A 366 7.75 -0.77 -18.91
CA ASP A 366 8.33 -0.39 -20.21
C ASP A 366 9.22 -1.51 -20.81
N ASP A 367 9.65 -2.47 -20.00
CA ASP A 367 10.39 -3.64 -20.49
C ASP A 367 9.48 -4.74 -21.07
N ALA A 368 8.17 -4.66 -20.84
CA ALA A 368 7.15 -5.56 -21.37
C ALA A 368 6.60 -5.09 -22.72
N PRO A 369 6.05 -6.00 -23.55
CA PRO A 369 5.20 -5.60 -24.66
C PRO A 369 3.99 -4.78 -24.15
N GLU A 370 3.41 -3.96 -25.03
CA GLU A 370 2.23 -3.15 -24.70
C GLU A 370 1.10 -4.04 -24.14
N ASP A 371 0.54 -3.65 -22.99
CA ASP A 371 -0.49 -4.37 -22.25
C ASP A 371 -0.11 -5.81 -21.81
N GLU A 372 1.18 -6.13 -21.71
CA GLU A 372 1.65 -7.48 -21.39
C GLU A 372 2.56 -7.57 -20.14
N GLY A 373 2.56 -6.56 -19.26
CA GLY A 373 3.35 -6.62 -18.03
C GLY A 373 3.30 -5.37 -17.16
N VAL A 374 3.50 -5.57 -15.86
CA VAL A 374 3.48 -4.52 -14.84
C VAL A 374 4.70 -4.59 -13.93
N LYS A 375 4.92 -3.52 -13.19
CA LYS A 375 5.92 -3.43 -12.11
C LYS A 375 5.33 -2.71 -10.91
N THR A 376 5.96 -2.88 -9.76
CA THR A 376 5.65 -2.13 -8.54
C THR A 376 6.63 -0.98 -8.36
N SER A 377 6.14 0.15 -7.84
CA SER A 377 6.97 1.29 -7.45
C SER A 377 6.50 1.91 -6.14
N ASP A 378 7.28 2.85 -5.60
CA ASP A 378 6.94 3.56 -4.36
C ASP A 378 5.62 4.31 -4.54
N SER A 379 4.74 4.20 -3.55
CA SER A 379 3.48 4.94 -3.57
C SER A 379 3.72 6.44 -3.39
N SER A 380 2.92 7.26 -4.08
CA SER A 380 2.96 8.72 -3.98
C SER A 380 1.93 9.29 -3.00
N THR A 381 1.05 8.44 -2.48
CA THR A 381 -0.08 8.82 -1.63
C THR A 381 -0.19 7.89 -0.43
N GLU A 382 -0.71 8.40 0.68
CA GLU A 382 -0.94 7.62 1.89
C GLU A 382 -2.11 6.65 1.70
N LYS A 383 -2.05 5.54 2.44
CA LYS A 383 -3.07 4.47 2.45
C LYS A 383 -3.57 4.25 3.87
N ALA A 384 -4.82 3.83 3.97
CA ALA A 384 -5.38 3.30 5.19
C ALA A 384 -5.36 1.78 5.15
N VAL A 385 -4.89 1.16 6.23
CA VAL A 385 -4.80 -0.28 6.41
C VAL A 385 -5.64 -0.70 7.61
N LEU A 386 -6.53 -1.66 7.43
CA LEU A 386 -7.45 -2.13 8.46
C LEU A 386 -7.27 -3.63 8.68
N ALA A 387 -6.98 -4.02 9.92
CA ALA A 387 -7.11 -5.40 10.38
C ALA A 387 -8.53 -5.64 10.91
N GLU A 388 -9.40 -6.27 10.13
CA GLU A 388 -10.85 -6.33 10.42
C GLU A 388 -11.24 -7.05 11.72
N SER A 389 -10.39 -7.98 12.16
CA SER A 389 -10.55 -8.71 13.43
C SER A 389 -10.45 -7.82 14.67
N ASP A 390 -9.75 -6.70 14.54
CA ASP A 390 -9.43 -5.75 15.61
C ASP A 390 -9.45 -4.35 14.98
N PRO A 391 -10.66 -3.86 14.62
CA PRO A 391 -10.84 -2.84 13.61
C PRO A 391 -10.34 -1.48 14.11
N VAL A 392 -9.06 -1.22 13.83
CA VAL A 392 -8.42 0.07 13.92
C VAL A 392 -7.73 0.31 12.59
N ALA A 393 -8.15 1.36 11.89
CA ALA A 393 -7.46 1.77 10.67
C ALA A 393 -6.12 2.39 11.07
N VAL A 394 -5.04 1.92 10.45
CA VAL A 394 -3.72 2.51 10.59
C VAL A 394 -3.30 3.13 9.26
N PRO A 395 -2.77 4.36 9.26
CA PRO A 395 -2.18 4.97 8.09
C PRO A 395 -0.82 4.34 7.68
N THR A 396 -0.41 4.56 6.43
CA THR A 396 0.95 4.25 5.95
C THR A 396 1.89 5.45 6.11
N PHE A 397 3.18 5.17 6.31
CA PHE A 397 4.26 6.17 6.32
C PHE A 397 5.42 5.65 5.48
N ALA A 398 6.06 6.47 4.65
CA ALA A 398 7.07 5.99 3.69
C ALA A 398 6.58 4.81 2.80
N GLY A 399 5.27 4.70 2.55
CA GLY A 399 4.67 3.54 1.86
C GLY A 399 4.63 2.26 2.70
N ILE A 400 4.90 2.34 4.00
CA ILE A 400 4.93 1.20 4.94
C ILE A 400 3.70 1.26 5.84
N ALA A 401 3.02 0.12 5.99
CA ALA A 401 2.01 -0.11 7.00
C ALA A 401 2.62 -0.83 8.20
N VAL A 402 2.33 -0.36 9.41
CA VAL A 402 2.68 -1.05 10.67
C VAL A 402 1.44 -1.10 11.55
N VAL A 403 1.00 -2.32 11.87
CA VAL A 403 -0.07 -2.56 12.86
C VAL A 403 0.55 -3.16 14.11
N GLU A 404 0.50 -2.43 15.21
CA GLU A 404 1.01 -2.90 16.52
C GLU A 404 -0.07 -3.58 17.37
N ASP A 405 0.40 -4.48 18.24
CA ASP A 405 -0.39 -5.24 19.22
C ASP A 405 -1.52 -6.08 18.58
N LEU A 406 -1.32 -6.56 17.35
CA LEU A 406 -2.32 -7.38 16.66
C LEU A 406 -2.37 -8.78 17.31
N PRO A 407 -3.52 -9.26 17.82
CA PRO A 407 -3.58 -10.56 18.49
C PRO A 407 -3.09 -11.69 17.58
N ALA A 408 -2.49 -12.75 18.12
CA ALA A 408 -2.14 -13.92 17.30
C ALA A 408 -3.40 -14.59 16.70
N GLY A 409 -3.31 -15.07 15.46
CA GLY A 409 -4.42 -15.74 14.77
C GLY A 409 -4.53 -15.40 13.28
N GLU A 410 -5.67 -15.76 12.68
CA GLU A 410 -6.00 -15.38 11.30
C GLU A 410 -6.76 -14.04 11.30
N HIS A 411 -6.33 -13.13 10.45
CA HIS A 411 -6.90 -11.80 10.27
C HIS A 411 -7.23 -11.56 8.81
N ARG A 412 -8.15 -10.64 8.55
CA ARG A 412 -8.35 -10.06 7.23
C ARG A 412 -7.75 -8.66 7.22
N LEU A 413 -6.77 -8.46 6.35
CA LEU A 413 -6.15 -7.17 6.13
C LEU A 413 -6.82 -6.53 4.90
N THR A 414 -7.23 -5.29 5.03
CA THR A 414 -7.81 -4.51 3.93
C THR A 414 -7.03 -3.21 3.78
N VAL A 415 -6.64 -2.87 2.56
CA VAL A 415 -5.88 -1.65 2.25
C VAL A 415 -6.66 -0.81 1.25
N ASN A 416 -6.73 0.48 1.49
CA ASN A 416 -7.41 1.43 0.62
C ASN A 416 -6.59 2.71 0.47
N GLY A 417 -6.66 3.34 -0.69
CA GLY A 417 -5.87 4.52 -1.04
C GLY A 417 -6.61 5.43 -2.00
N ALA A 418 -6.34 6.73 -1.90
CA ALA A 418 -6.82 7.72 -2.86
C ALA A 418 -6.36 7.36 -4.28
N GLY A 419 -7.31 7.18 -5.22
CA GLY A 419 -6.95 6.86 -6.61
C GLY A 419 -6.72 5.40 -6.93
N GLU A 420 -6.77 4.50 -5.94
CA GLU A 420 -6.35 3.10 -6.08
C GLU A 420 -7.48 2.13 -5.79
N ALA A 421 -7.40 0.96 -6.39
CA ALA A 421 -8.38 -0.09 -6.14
C ALA A 421 -8.12 -0.73 -4.77
N PRO A 422 -9.19 -1.05 -4.01
CA PRO A 422 -9.03 -1.61 -2.68
C PRO A 422 -8.44 -3.02 -2.75
N TYR A 423 -7.66 -3.37 -1.72
CA TYR A 423 -7.01 -4.65 -1.58
C TYR A 423 -7.50 -5.37 -0.33
N SER A 424 -7.61 -6.70 -0.39
CA SER A 424 -7.91 -7.52 0.76
C SER A 424 -7.18 -8.86 0.68
N GLU A 425 -6.60 -9.28 1.79
CA GLU A 425 -5.97 -10.59 1.94
C GLU A 425 -6.24 -11.18 3.33
N ARG A 426 -6.02 -12.48 3.46
CA ARG A 426 -5.97 -13.14 4.77
C ARG A 426 -4.52 -13.30 5.21
N VAL A 427 -4.22 -12.82 6.41
CA VAL A 427 -2.90 -12.89 7.04
C VAL A 427 -2.96 -13.71 8.33
N GLU A 428 -1.85 -14.34 8.68
CA GLU A 428 -1.70 -15.08 9.94
C GLU A 428 -0.63 -14.39 10.79
N VAL A 429 -1.00 -14.02 12.01
CA VAL A 429 -0.09 -13.49 13.04
C VAL A 429 0.30 -14.63 13.96
N THR A 430 1.59 -14.83 14.16
CA THR A 430 2.14 -15.97 14.90
C THR A 430 1.92 -15.84 16.42
N GLU A 431 1.95 -16.97 17.13
CA GLU A 431 1.88 -16.96 18.61
C GLU A 431 3.16 -16.43 19.28
N GLU A 432 4.27 -16.41 18.55
CA GLU A 432 5.55 -15.89 19.05
C GLU A 432 5.60 -14.37 18.82
N PRO A 433 5.82 -13.55 19.86
CA PRO A 433 5.93 -12.11 19.69
C PRO A 433 7.04 -11.72 18.71
N GLY A 434 6.74 -10.78 17.83
CA GLY A 434 7.66 -10.35 16.79
C GLY A 434 6.94 -9.71 15.60
N THR A 435 7.63 -9.71 14.47
CA THR A 435 7.17 -9.10 13.21
C THR A 435 6.72 -10.19 12.24
N ASP A 436 5.46 -10.13 11.83
CA ASP A 436 4.87 -10.88 10.72
C ASP A 436 4.71 -9.98 9.49
N LEU A 437 4.73 -10.57 8.30
CA LEU A 437 4.66 -9.85 7.03
C LEU A 437 3.31 -10.06 6.34
N ALA A 438 2.77 -8.98 5.78
CA ALA A 438 1.61 -9.03 4.89
C ALA A 438 2.01 -8.85 3.42
N GLY A 439 1.17 -9.26 2.49
CA GLY A 439 1.48 -9.29 1.07
C GLY A 439 2.55 -10.31 0.68
N VAL A 440 2.95 -10.26 -0.59
CA VAL A 440 3.92 -11.21 -1.15
C VAL A 440 5.33 -10.75 -0.79
N ASN A 441 6.01 -11.52 0.07
CA ASN A 441 7.33 -11.17 0.62
C ASN A 441 7.34 -9.79 1.31
N GLY A 442 6.25 -9.41 1.98
CA GLY A 442 6.13 -8.10 2.61
C GLY A 442 5.65 -6.98 1.69
N GLU A 443 5.29 -7.26 0.43
CA GLU A 443 4.80 -6.24 -0.51
C GLU A 443 3.32 -6.44 -0.89
N ILE A 444 2.53 -5.37 -0.79
CA ILE A 444 1.15 -5.26 -1.23
C ILE A 444 1.11 -4.39 -2.48
N ALA A 445 0.54 -4.91 -3.56
CA ALA A 445 0.47 -4.24 -4.86
C ALA A 445 -0.92 -3.64 -5.10
N LEU A 446 -1.01 -2.32 -5.27
CA LEU A 446 -2.26 -1.57 -5.50
C LEU A 446 -2.29 -0.95 -6.92
N PRO A 447 -3.18 -1.41 -7.82
CA PRO A 447 -3.37 -0.76 -9.11
C PRO A 447 -4.25 0.50 -8.99
N PRO A 448 -4.04 1.52 -9.84
CA PRO A 448 -4.94 2.66 -9.93
C PRO A 448 -6.36 2.25 -10.32
N SER A 449 -7.37 2.89 -9.71
CA SER A 449 -8.78 2.51 -9.82
C SER A 449 -9.32 2.56 -11.27
N ASN A 450 -8.92 3.57 -12.05
CA ASN A 450 -9.33 3.76 -13.45
C ASN A 450 -8.89 2.62 -14.41
N VAL A 451 -7.81 1.92 -14.09
CA VAL A 451 -7.23 0.82 -14.88
C VAL A 451 -7.30 -0.52 -14.16
N ALA A 452 -7.87 -0.57 -12.96
CA ALA A 452 -8.03 -1.81 -12.22
C ALA A 452 -9.12 -2.69 -12.83
N VAL A 453 -8.89 -4.00 -12.81
CA VAL A 453 -9.84 -5.03 -13.21
C VAL A 453 -9.95 -6.04 -12.08
N LYS A 454 -11.17 -6.33 -11.63
CA LYS A 454 -11.38 -7.30 -10.56
C LYS A 454 -11.20 -8.72 -11.09
N LEU A 455 -10.16 -9.41 -10.64
CA LEU A 455 -9.93 -10.83 -10.90
C LEU A 455 -10.58 -11.63 -9.76
N GLU A 456 -11.61 -12.41 -10.08
CA GLU A 456 -12.34 -13.23 -9.10
C GLU A 456 -12.20 -14.72 -9.43
N VAL A 457 -11.83 -15.51 -8.43
CA VAL A 457 -11.90 -16.98 -8.48
C VAL A 457 -13.10 -17.43 -7.65
N ASN A 458 -14.03 -18.13 -8.31
CA ASN A 458 -15.22 -18.66 -7.66
C ASN A 458 -15.16 -20.18 -7.58
N ALA A 459 -14.92 -20.74 -6.40
CA ALA A 459 -14.91 -22.19 -6.20
C ALA A 459 -16.32 -22.81 -6.11
N ASP A 460 -17.41 -22.02 -6.10
CA ASP A 460 -18.77 -22.56 -5.98
C ASP A 460 -19.09 -23.58 -7.08
N GLY A 461 -19.45 -24.80 -6.66
CA GLY A 461 -19.78 -25.89 -7.57
C GLY A 461 -18.55 -26.55 -8.23
N THR A 462 -17.35 -26.28 -7.74
CA THR A 462 -16.13 -27.04 -8.03
C THR A 462 -16.08 -28.32 -7.20
N ASP A 463 -15.56 -29.42 -7.76
CA ASP A 463 -15.43 -30.70 -7.04
C ASP A 463 -14.33 -30.68 -5.95
N ALA A 464 -13.42 -29.70 -6.01
CA ALA A 464 -12.30 -29.53 -5.09
C ALA A 464 -12.55 -28.35 -4.14
N THR A 465 -12.15 -28.52 -2.88
CA THR A 465 -12.04 -27.41 -1.92
C THR A 465 -10.73 -26.69 -2.18
N LEU A 466 -10.82 -25.44 -2.67
CA LEU A 466 -9.66 -24.58 -2.85
C LEU A 466 -9.30 -23.88 -1.54
N GLU A 467 -8.02 -23.82 -1.23
CA GLU A 467 -7.50 -23.25 0.03
C GLU A 467 -6.62 -22.02 -0.22
N ASN A 468 -5.97 -21.92 -1.39
CA ASN A 468 -5.08 -20.79 -1.71
C ASN A 468 -5.34 -20.25 -3.12
N LEU A 469 -5.23 -18.93 -3.25
CA LEU A 469 -5.20 -18.17 -4.50
C LEU A 469 -3.88 -17.39 -4.58
N ALA A 470 -3.23 -17.41 -5.74
CA ALA A 470 -2.14 -16.50 -6.04
C ALA A 470 -2.24 -15.91 -7.45
N VAL A 471 -1.72 -14.70 -7.63
CA VAL A 471 -1.70 -14.01 -8.92
C VAL A 471 -0.29 -13.50 -9.19
N GLU A 472 0.24 -13.84 -10.36
CA GLU A 472 1.60 -13.54 -10.81
C GLU A 472 1.56 -12.90 -12.20
N ASP A 473 2.13 -11.70 -12.36
CA ASP A 473 2.36 -11.06 -13.65
C ASP A 473 3.66 -11.58 -14.29
N ASP A 474 3.70 -11.64 -15.62
CA ASP A 474 4.87 -12.12 -16.36
C ASP A 474 6.15 -11.32 -16.04
N PHE A 475 6.02 -10.00 -15.83
CA PHE A 475 7.13 -9.08 -15.57
C PHE A 475 7.25 -8.73 -14.08
N GLY A 476 6.13 -8.38 -13.46
CA GLY A 476 6.04 -7.97 -12.05
C GLY A 476 6.21 -9.13 -11.06
N GLY A 477 6.18 -10.37 -11.52
CA GLY A 477 6.26 -11.54 -10.66
C GLY A 477 5.00 -11.69 -9.81
N ARG A 478 5.12 -12.35 -8.65
CA ARG A 478 3.97 -12.63 -7.79
C ARG A 478 3.53 -11.36 -7.08
N LEU A 479 2.27 -10.96 -7.29
CA LEU A 479 1.70 -9.71 -6.77
C LEU A 479 0.65 -9.94 -5.68
N TYR A 480 0.07 -11.13 -5.62
CA TYR A 480 -0.95 -11.50 -4.64
C TYR A 480 -0.84 -12.96 -4.24
N GLU A 481 -1.01 -13.25 -2.95
CA GLU A 481 -1.20 -14.59 -2.42
C GLU A 481 -2.03 -14.54 -1.15
N SER A 482 -3.14 -15.28 -1.10
CA SER A 482 -4.01 -15.33 0.07
C SER A 482 -4.65 -16.71 0.23
N ARG A 483 -4.98 -17.05 1.48
CA ARG A 483 -5.93 -18.12 1.76
C ARG A 483 -7.32 -17.75 1.23
N MET A 484 -8.05 -18.74 0.76
CA MET A 484 -9.41 -18.61 0.27
C MET A 484 -10.33 -19.67 0.87
N ASP A 485 -11.61 -19.32 1.02
CA ASP A 485 -12.68 -20.26 1.36
C ASP A 485 -13.90 -19.89 0.50
N GLY A 486 -14.19 -20.70 -0.52
CA GLY A 486 -15.21 -20.40 -1.52
C GLY A 486 -14.71 -19.46 -2.61
N SER A 487 -15.02 -18.17 -2.51
CA SER A 487 -14.63 -17.16 -3.51
C SER A 487 -13.58 -16.21 -2.96
N GLU A 488 -12.61 -15.84 -3.78
CA GLU A 488 -11.62 -14.81 -3.45
C GLU A 488 -11.37 -13.91 -4.68
N ALA A 489 -11.03 -12.65 -4.44
CA ALA A 489 -10.82 -11.69 -5.51
C ALA A 489 -9.75 -10.64 -5.18
N VAL A 490 -9.03 -10.22 -6.21
CA VAL A 490 -8.02 -9.17 -6.14
C VAL A 490 -8.16 -8.26 -7.36
N TYR A 491 -7.86 -6.98 -7.19
CA TYR A 491 -7.75 -6.06 -8.33
C TYR A 491 -6.36 -6.15 -8.95
N VAL A 492 -6.33 -6.24 -10.28
CA VAL A 492 -5.10 -6.27 -11.07
C VAL A 492 -5.11 -5.13 -12.07
N HIS A 493 -3.93 -4.66 -12.48
CA HIS A 493 -3.81 -3.60 -13.49
C HIS A 493 -4.15 -4.13 -14.89
N ARG A 494 -4.93 -3.39 -15.69
CA ARG A 494 -5.40 -3.85 -17.01
C ARG A 494 -4.27 -4.18 -17.99
N GLY A 495 -3.19 -3.40 -17.98
CA GLY A 495 -2.01 -3.62 -18.84
C GLY A 495 -1.06 -4.74 -18.41
N GLY A 496 -1.49 -5.63 -17.51
CA GLY A 496 -0.69 -6.78 -17.07
C GLY A 496 -1.16 -8.09 -17.70
N ALA A 497 -0.31 -9.11 -17.58
CA ALA A 497 -0.54 -10.42 -18.15
C ALA A 497 -0.34 -11.48 -17.06
N TYR A 498 -1.45 -12.00 -16.53
CA TYR A 498 -1.45 -12.72 -15.26
C TYR A 498 -1.57 -14.23 -15.39
N THR A 499 -0.84 -14.93 -14.53
CA THR A 499 -1.05 -16.32 -14.18
C THR A 499 -1.78 -16.36 -12.85
N THR A 500 -3.00 -16.89 -12.85
CA THR A 500 -3.76 -17.16 -11.62
C THR A 500 -3.53 -18.60 -11.20
N GLU A 501 -3.01 -18.82 -10.00
CA GLU A 501 -2.79 -20.14 -9.43
C GLU A 501 -3.79 -20.41 -8.32
N VAL A 502 -4.25 -21.66 -8.24
CA VAL A 502 -5.05 -22.16 -7.12
C VAL A 502 -4.44 -23.44 -6.58
N ARG A 503 -4.65 -23.72 -5.29
CA ARG A 503 -4.33 -25.02 -4.68
C ARG A 503 -5.54 -25.55 -3.95
N ASP A 504 -5.78 -26.85 -4.11
CA ASP A 504 -6.79 -27.55 -3.33
C ASP A 504 -6.26 -28.07 -1.99
N ALA A 505 -7.17 -28.58 -1.15
CA ALA A 505 -6.88 -29.18 0.14
C ALA A 505 -5.99 -30.43 0.09
N ASP A 506 -5.82 -31.06 -1.08
CA ASP A 506 -4.87 -32.16 -1.29
C ASP A 506 -3.48 -31.63 -1.71
N GLY A 507 -3.32 -30.31 -1.80
CA GLY A 507 -2.10 -29.63 -2.25
C GLY A 507 -1.90 -29.67 -3.77
N ALA A 508 -2.88 -30.11 -4.55
CA ALA A 508 -2.78 -30.18 -6.00
C ALA A 508 -2.94 -28.78 -6.62
N PRO A 509 -1.96 -28.33 -7.44
CA PRO A 509 -2.03 -27.03 -8.08
C PRO A 509 -2.93 -27.02 -9.32
N GLY A 510 -3.52 -25.85 -9.61
CA GLY A 510 -4.12 -25.47 -10.89
C GLY A 510 -3.60 -24.10 -11.32
N ALA A 511 -3.62 -23.82 -12.62
CA ALA A 511 -3.20 -22.53 -13.17
C ALA A 511 -4.12 -22.10 -14.32
N PHE A 512 -4.34 -20.81 -14.44
CA PHE A 512 -5.19 -20.19 -15.46
C PHE A 512 -4.52 -18.92 -15.99
N ARG A 513 -4.63 -18.71 -17.29
CA ARG A 513 -4.14 -17.49 -17.93
C ARG A 513 -5.22 -16.41 -17.87
N VAL A 514 -4.88 -15.21 -17.42
CA VAL A 514 -5.78 -14.06 -17.33
C VAL A 514 -5.08 -12.82 -17.86
N ASN A 515 -5.52 -12.36 -19.03
CA ASN A 515 -5.06 -11.10 -19.63
C ASN A 515 -6.28 -10.19 -19.79
N PRO A 516 -6.43 -9.14 -18.96
CA PRO A 516 -7.54 -8.22 -19.09
C PRO A 516 -7.50 -7.50 -20.45
N ALA A 517 -8.51 -7.70 -21.29
CA ALA A 517 -8.60 -6.99 -22.57
C ALA A 517 -8.73 -5.47 -22.38
N ALA A 518 -8.29 -4.69 -23.37
CA ALA A 518 -8.44 -3.22 -23.37
C ALA A 518 -9.91 -2.76 -23.23
N ASP A 519 -10.85 -3.57 -23.70
CA ASP A 519 -12.31 -3.37 -23.59
C ASP A 519 -12.98 -4.29 -22.56
N ALA A 520 -12.19 -4.99 -21.72
CA ALA A 520 -12.73 -5.91 -20.73
C ALA A 520 -13.74 -5.22 -19.81
N GLU A 521 -14.79 -5.97 -19.45
CA GLU A 521 -15.66 -5.59 -18.34
C GLU A 521 -14.81 -5.36 -17.07
N GLU A 522 -15.31 -4.59 -16.12
CA GLU A 522 -14.62 -4.26 -14.86
C GLU A 522 -14.24 -5.50 -14.00
N ARG A 523 -14.59 -6.71 -14.45
CA ARG A 523 -14.35 -7.98 -13.77
C ARG A 523 -14.01 -9.11 -14.75
N VAL A 524 -13.02 -9.91 -14.40
CA VAL A 524 -12.75 -11.23 -14.98
C VAL A 524 -13.01 -12.30 -13.92
N ARG A 525 -13.80 -13.34 -14.27
CA ARG A 525 -14.19 -14.39 -13.33
C ARG A 525 -13.78 -15.76 -13.82
N ILE A 526 -13.02 -16.50 -13.01
CA ILE A 526 -12.71 -17.92 -13.24
C ILE A 526 -13.78 -18.74 -12.54
N GLU A 527 -14.67 -19.31 -13.34
CA GLU A 527 -15.75 -20.19 -12.87
C GLU A 527 -15.29 -21.64 -12.85
N LYS A 528 -15.58 -22.34 -11.75
CA LYS A 528 -15.26 -23.77 -11.57
C LYS A 528 -13.77 -24.09 -11.82
N PRO A 529 -12.86 -23.39 -11.13
CA PRO A 529 -11.42 -23.61 -11.26
C PRO A 529 -11.04 -25.09 -11.05
N GLN A 530 -10.30 -25.66 -11.99
CA GLN A 530 -9.77 -27.02 -11.89
C GLN A 530 -8.32 -27.03 -11.38
N THR A 531 -7.93 -28.16 -10.79
CA THR A 531 -6.56 -28.44 -10.31
C THR A 531 -6.12 -29.79 -10.85
N GLY A 532 -4.82 -30.01 -11.05
CA GLY A 532 -4.26 -31.27 -11.55
C GLY A 532 -3.65 -31.15 -12.94
N LYS A 533 -3.37 -32.29 -13.56
CA LYS A 533 -2.66 -32.35 -14.84
C LYS A 533 -3.42 -31.65 -15.97
N ALA A 534 -4.75 -31.80 -16.03
CA ALA A 534 -5.57 -31.19 -17.07
C ALA A 534 -5.45 -29.66 -17.05
N SER A 535 -5.68 -29.03 -15.89
CA SER A 535 -5.56 -27.58 -15.72
C SER A 535 -4.17 -27.05 -16.09
N LEU A 536 -3.11 -27.70 -15.58
CA LEU A 536 -1.75 -27.23 -15.86
C LEU A 536 -1.33 -27.44 -17.32
N ALA A 537 -1.78 -28.52 -17.96
CA ALA A 537 -1.53 -28.75 -19.38
C ALA A 537 -2.29 -27.74 -20.25
N ASP A 538 -3.54 -27.43 -19.91
CA ASP A 538 -4.35 -26.41 -20.59
C ASP A 538 -3.71 -25.02 -20.46
N PHE A 539 -3.20 -24.67 -19.27
CA PHE A 539 -2.40 -23.46 -19.07
C PHE A 539 -1.17 -23.41 -19.98
N VAL A 540 -0.37 -24.49 -20.04
CA VAL A 540 0.84 -24.56 -20.89
C VAL A 540 0.48 -24.42 -22.36
N SER A 541 -0.67 -24.97 -22.78
CA SER A 541 -1.18 -24.79 -24.12
C SER A 541 -1.51 -23.32 -24.41
N THR A 542 -2.32 -22.73 -23.53
CA THR A 542 -2.78 -21.33 -23.63
C THR A 542 -1.62 -20.35 -23.69
N ILE A 543 -0.67 -20.42 -22.75
CA ILE A 543 0.49 -19.52 -22.71
C ILE A 543 1.40 -19.72 -23.94
N GLY A 544 1.48 -20.95 -24.47
CA GLY A 544 2.22 -21.26 -25.69
C GLY A 544 1.58 -20.63 -26.95
N GLU A 545 0.25 -20.67 -27.06
CA GLU A 545 -0.49 -20.01 -28.14
C GLU A 545 -0.34 -18.50 -28.07
N GLU A 546 -0.51 -17.92 -26.89
CA GLU A 546 -0.33 -16.49 -26.64
C GLU A 546 1.07 -16.03 -27.03
N THR A 547 2.10 -16.76 -26.56
CA THR A 547 3.49 -16.45 -26.88
C THR A 547 3.75 -16.52 -28.39
N ALA A 548 3.14 -17.49 -29.09
CA ALA A 548 3.25 -17.58 -30.54
C ALA A 548 2.57 -16.40 -31.25
N LEU A 549 1.42 -15.94 -30.75
CA LEU A 549 0.71 -14.77 -31.29
C LEU A 549 1.51 -13.48 -31.08
N SER A 550 2.10 -13.24 -29.91
CA SER A 550 2.94 -12.06 -29.67
C SER A 550 4.17 -12.03 -30.60
N VAL A 551 4.78 -13.19 -30.88
CA VAL A 551 5.89 -13.29 -31.86
C VAL A 551 5.39 -13.06 -33.29
N ASP A 552 4.25 -13.63 -33.67
CA ASP A 552 3.70 -13.50 -35.03
C ASP A 552 3.30 -12.05 -35.35
N ALA A 553 2.66 -11.36 -34.40
CA ALA A 553 2.11 -10.01 -34.58
C ALA A 553 3.14 -8.95 -34.97
N VAL A 554 4.41 -9.12 -34.57
CA VAL A 554 5.50 -8.18 -34.87
C VAL A 554 6.37 -8.62 -36.04
N THR A 555 6.06 -9.77 -36.64
CA THR A 555 6.83 -10.29 -37.78
C THR A 555 5.98 -10.23 -39.04
N ASP A 556 6.50 -9.65 -40.13
CA ASP A 556 5.86 -9.66 -41.45
C ASP A 556 5.82 -11.08 -42.10
N VAL A 557 5.82 -12.14 -41.28
CA VAL A 557 5.89 -13.54 -41.70
C VAL A 557 4.47 -14.10 -41.78
N ALA A 558 3.86 -14.02 -42.97
CA ALA A 558 2.59 -14.71 -43.20
C ALA A 558 2.75 -16.23 -43.00
N LEU A 559 2.11 -16.79 -41.97
CA LEU A 559 2.09 -18.21 -41.64
C LEU A 559 1.27 -19.10 -42.61
N ASP A 560 0.98 -18.64 -43.83
CA ASP A 560 0.15 -19.37 -44.81
C ASP A 560 0.90 -20.52 -45.54
N GLU A 561 2.20 -20.76 -45.28
CA GLU A 561 2.99 -21.80 -45.94
C GLU A 561 3.70 -22.79 -44.97
N VAL A 562 3.02 -23.25 -43.92
CA VAL A 562 3.49 -24.42 -43.15
C VAL A 562 2.43 -25.52 -43.17
N GLY A 563 2.59 -26.45 -44.11
CA GLY A 563 1.74 -27.62 -44.25
C GLY A 563 1.75 -28.52 -43.01
N ASP A 564 0.62 -29.19 -42.81
CA ASP A 564 0.38 -30.26 -41.83
C ASP A 564 1.61 -31.17 -41.63
N PRO A 565 2.00 -31.47 -40.38
CA PRO A 565 2.97 -32.52 -40.12
C PRO A 565 2.31 -33.89 -40.40
N VAL A 566 2.55 -34.44 -41.59
CA VAL A 566 2.09 -35.77 -41.98
C VAL A 566 2.80 -36.85 -41.16
N GLY A 567 2.02 -37.72 -40.48
CA GLY A 567 2.59 -38.88 -39.79
C GLY A 567 1.63 -39.91 -39.18
N GLY A 568 0.45 -40.18 -39.76
CA GLY A 568 -0.48 -41.22 -39.25
C GLY A 568 -1.01 -42.15 -40.34
N ILE A 569 -0.50 -43.39 -40.41
CA ILE A 569 -0.97 -44.44 -41.31
C ILE A 569 -2.20 -45.15 -40.69
N THR A 570 -3.28 -45.26 -41.47
CA THR A 570 -4.29 -46.36 -41.60
C THR A 570 -5.57 -45.70 -42.17
N GLY A 571 -6.33 -46.17 -43.16
CA GLY A 571 -6.35 -47.36 -43.99
C GLY A 571 -7.80 -47.57 -44.47
N GLY A 572 -8.06 -47.42 -45.77
CA GLY A 572 -9.10 -48.19 -46.49
C GLY A 572 -10.51 -47.60 -46.73
N SER A 573 -10.76 -47.38 -48.04
CA SER A 573 -11.98 -47.78 -48.80
C SER A 573 -13.06 -46.73 -49.09
N GLY A 574 -13.29 -46.50 -50.40
CA GLY A 574 -14.65 -46.54 -50.97
C GLY A 574 -15.12 -45.34 -51.79
N ASP A 575 -14.91 -45.42 -53.10
CA ASP A 575 -15.79 -45.03 -54.22
C ASP A 575 -16.32 -43.58 -54.41
N GLY A 576 -16.14 -43.07 -55.64
CA GLY A 576 -17.25 -42.41 -56.35
C GLY A 576 -17.00 -41.04 -57.03
N GLU A 577 -16.61 -41.10 -58.31
CA GLU A 577 -17.21 -40.35 -59.43
C GLU A 577 -16.78 -38.89 -59.77
N SER A 578 -15.95 -38.80 -60.82
CA SER A 578 -16.08 -38.04 -62.09
C SER A 578 -16.52 -36.56 -62.13
N THR A 579 -15.73 -35.71 -62.81
CA THR A 579 -16.02 -35.07 -64.14
C THR A 579 -14.94 -34.01 -64.46
N GLU A 580 -14.19 -34.17 -65.57
CA GLU A 580 -14.21 -33.33 -66.81
C GLU A 580 -13.46 -31.98 -66.68
N THR A 581 -12.66 -31.42 -67.60
CA THR A 581 -11.97 -31.69 -68.89
C THR A 581 -11.47 -30.30 -69.37
N GLY A 582 -10.38 -30.20 -70.15
CA GLY A 582 -10.11 -29.00 -70.98
C GLY A 582 -8.65 -28.54 -70.94
N ASP A 583 -7.73 -29.21 -71.65
CA ASP A 583 -7.16 -28.82 -72.96
C ASP A 583 -6.59 -27.40 -73.00
N GLY A 584 -5.25 -27.23 -73.02
CA GLY A 584 -4.44 -27.12 -74.25
C GLY A 584 -3.70 -25.77 -74.17
N ASP A 585 -2.50 -25.51 -74.68
CA ASP A 585 -1.71 -26.09 -75.77
C ASP A 585 -0.24 -25.64 -75.58
N ARG A 586 0.63 -26.34 -76.29
CA ARG A 586 2.10 -26.37 -76.24
C ARG A 586 2.73 -25.18 -76.96
N SER A 587 3.97 -24.84 -76.59
CA SER A 587 5.12 -24.79 -77.53
C SER A 587 6.45 -24.48 -76.83
N SER A 588 7.37 -25.45 -76.89
CA SER A 588 8.84 -25.32 -76.75
C SER A 588 9.46 -24.69 -78.03
N PRO A 589 10.77 -24.34 -78.18
CA PRO A 589 11.95 -24.87 -77.46
C PRO A 589 13.16 -23.91 -77.16
N THR A 590 14.06 -24.43 -76.31
CA THR A 590 15.50 -24.18 -76.00
C THR A 590 16.46 -23.80 -77.15
N PRO A 591 17.80 -23.60 -76.96
CA PRO A 591 18.64 -23.11 -75.83
C PRO A 591 19.80 -22.17 -76.29
N THR A 592 20.46 -21.36 -75.43
CA THR A 592 21.95 -21.17 -75.47
C THR A 592 22.53 -20.45 -74.23
N GLU A 593 23.69 -20.95 -73.82
CA GLU A 593 24.80 -20.42 -72.97
C GLU A 593 25.13 -18.93 -73.25
N THR A 594 25.78 -18.08 -72.42
CA THR A 594 26.81 -18.24 -71.38
C THR A 594 27.03 -16.86 -70.70
N ASP A 595 27.34 -16.89 -69.40
CA ASP A 595 28.41 -16.15 -68.71
C ASP A 595 28.30 -14.64 -68.31
N SER A 596 28.59 -14.45 -67.01
CA SER A 596 29.36 -13.36 -66.36
C SER A 596 28.70 -12.08 -65.86
N GLY A 597 28.86 -11.90 -64.53
CA GLY A 597 28.95 -10.63 -63.78
C GLY A 597 27.60 -10.10 -63.32
N GLY A 598 27.22 -10.15 -62.05
CA GLY A 598 28.00 -9.75 -60.88
C GLY A 598 27.29 -8.53 -60.26
N ASP A 599 27.20 -8.54 -58.93
CA ASP A 599 26.69 -7.47 -58.07
C ASP A 599 25.16 -7.43 -57.84
N GLY A 600 24.73 -8.12 -56.78
CA GLY A 600 23.36 -8.05 -56.28
C GLY A 600 23.04 -9.16 -55.28
N ASP A 601 23.80 -9.31 -54.20
CA ASP A 601 23.35 -10.16 -53.09
C ASP A 601 24.04 -9.87 -51.76
N LEU A 602 23.64 -8.77 -51.09
CA LEU A 602 23.94 -8.57 -49.66
C LEU A 602 22.70 -8.13 -48.87
N ILE A 603 21.54 -8.10 -49.52
CA ILE A 603 20.26 -7.69 -48.91
C ILE A 603 19.24 -8.83 -48.85
N SER A 604 19.46 -9.95 -49.58
CA SER A 604 18.55 -11.11 -49.62
C SER A 604 18.91 -12.22 -48.63
N GLU A 605 20.20 -12.44 -48.32
CA GLU A 605 20.60 -13.44 -47.31
C GLU A 605 20.26 -13.00 -45.88
N THR A 606 20.35 -11.70 -45.59
CA THR A 606 20.04 -11.14 -44.26
C THR A 606 18.55 -11.23 -43.96
N THR A 607 17.68 -10.82 -44.89
CA THR A 607 16.21 -10.96 -44.77
C THR A 607 15.71 -12.41 -44.81
N GLY A 608 16.38 -13.28 -45.58
CA GLY A 608 16.07 -14.71 -45.61
C GLY A 608 16.52 -15.47 -44.36
N ARG A 609 17.59 -15.04 -43.68
CA ARG A 609 18.00 -15.57 -42.37
C ARG A 609 17.12 -15.04 -41.24
N GLN A 610 16.76 -13.75 -41.31
CA GLN A 610 15.86 -13.06 -40.36
C GLN A 610 14.51 -13.79 -40.19
N THR A 611 13.90 -14.20 -41.30
CA THR A 611 12.61 -14.90 -41.30
C THR A 611 12.73 -16.37 -40.86
N ALA A 612 13.88 -17.01 -41.07
CA ALA A 612 14.07 -18.42 -40.75
C ALA A 612 14.17 -18.70 -39.23
N GLY A 613 14.81 -17.79 -38.48
CA GLY A 613 14.91 -17.88 -37.01
C GLY A 613 13.54 -17.80 -36.34
N VAL A 614 12.80 -16.72 -36.64
CA VAL A 614 11.43 -16.49 -36.16
C VAL A 614 10.49 -17.64 -36.54
N THR A 615 10.51 -18.08 -37.81
CA THR A 615 9.68 -19.22 -38.24
C THR A 615 10.03 -20.50 -37.46
N GLY A 616 11.31 -20.69 -37.12
CA GLY A 616 11.76 -21.79 -36.28
C GLY A 616 11.21 -21.73 -34.86
N LEU A 617 11.18 -20.54 -34.25
CA LEU A 617 10.60 -20.27 -32.94
C LEU A 617 9.08 -20.52 -32.94
N LEU A 618 8.34 -19.97 -33.91
CA LEU A 618 6.90 -20.17 -34.05
C LEU A 618 6.52 -21.65 -34.20
N ARG A 619 7.30 -22.43 -34.96
CA ARG A 619 7.09 -23.89 -35.08
C ARG A 619 7.34 -24.62 -33.76
N ALA A 620 8.33 -24.19 -32.98
CA ALA A 620 8.62 -24.79 -31.68
C ALA A 620 7.49 -24.51 -30.68
N LEU A 621 7.00 -23.26 -30.62
CA LEU A 621 5.86 -22.87 -29.78
C LEU A 621 4.60 -23.66 -30.12
N LYS A 622 4.23 -23.76 -31.41
CA LYS A 622 3.09 -24.59 -31.86
C LYS A 622 3.22 -26.07 -31.47
N ALA A 623 4.44 -26.59 -31.44
CA ALA A 623 4.70 -27.96 -31.01
C ALA A 623 4.53 -28.15 -29.50
N VAL A 624 4.84 -27.13 -28.68
CA VAL A 624 4.53 -27.10 -27.24
C VAL A 624 3.02 -27.15 -27.04
N THR A 625 2.28 -26.23 -27.66
CA THR A 625 0.80 -26.17 -27.61
C THR A 625 0.19 -27.52 -27.94
N SER A 626 0.58 -28.12 -29.07
CA SER A 626 0.06 -29.42 -29.49
C SER A 626 0.34 -30.54 -28.48
N ALA A 627 1.52 -30.53 -27.85
CA ALA A 627 1.87 -31.54 -26.84
C ALA A 627 1.08 -31.32 -25.53
N ALA A 628 0.88 -30.07 -25.14
CA ALA A 628 0.13 -29.67 -23.96
C ALA A 628 -1.37 -29.98 -24.10
N ASP A 629 -1.99 -29.67 -25.25
CA ASP A 629 -3.38 -30.07 -25.56
C ASP A 629 -3.59 -31.58 -25.45
N ASN A 630 -2.65 -32.34 -26.02
CA ASN A 630 -2.69 -33.80 -25.91
C ASN A 630 -2.53 -34.27 -24.46
N ALA A 631 -1.78 -33.56 -23.62
CA ALA A 631 -1.68 -33.89 -22.20
C ALA A 631 -3.00 -33.62 -21.46
N ALA A 632 -3.63 -32.48 -21.71
CA ALA A 632 -4.91 -32.10 -21.11
C ALA A 632 -6.01 -33.12 -21.46
N GLN A 633 -6.18 -33.45 -22.74
CA GLN A 633 -7.18 -34.43 -23.20
C GLN A 633 -6.98 -35.83 -22.59
N GLN A 634 -5.72 -36.26 -22.43
CA GLN A 634 -5.42 -37.56 -21.81
C GLN A 634 -5.70 -37.55 -20.31
N ALA A 635 -5.42 -36.43 -19.64
CA ALA A 635 -5.72 -36.26 -18.23
C ALA A 635 -7.24 -36.29 -17.97
N GLU A 636 -8.02 -35.53 -18.75
CA GLU A 636 -9.49 -35.54 -18.71
C GLU A 636 -10.08 -36.94 -18.99
N ALA A 637 -9.46 -37.71 -19.89
CA ALA A 637 -9.83 -39.08 -20.20
C ALA A 637 -9.43 -40.10 -19.10
N GLY A 638 -8.70 -39.68 -18.08
CA GLY A 638 -8.21 -40.55 -17.01
C GLY A 638 -6.92 -41.33 -17.35
N ASP A 639 -6.27 -41.07 -18.49
CA ASP A 639 -5.02 -41.71 -18.90
C ASP A 639 -3.79 -40.96 -18.38
N ARG A 640 -3.45 -41.21 -17.11
CA ARG A 640 -2.24 -40.66 -16.48
C ARG A 640 -0.96 -40.92 -17.28
N SER A 641 -0.82 -42.12 -17.84
CA SER A 641 0.41 -42.51 -18.55
C SER A 641 0.49 -41.85 -19.92
N GLY A 642 -0.65 -41.63 -20.58
CA GLY A 642 -0.78 -40.78 -21.76
C GLY A 642 -0.39 -39.33 -21.45
N ALA A 643 -1.03 -38.74 -20.43
CA ALA A 643 -0.79 -37.36 -20.03
C ALA A 643 0.69 -37.10 -19.71
N ASN A 644 1.33 -37.95 -18.89
CA ASN A 644 2.74 -37.78 -18.54
C ASN A 644 3.66 -37.84 -19.76
N ARG A 645 3.43 -38.75 -20.73
CA ARG A 645 4.24 -38.81 -21.96
C ARG A 645 4.10 -37.55 -22.82
N SER A 646 2.90 -36.99 -22.88
CA SER A 646 2.65 -35.74 -23.59
C SER A 646 3.30 -34.55 -22.88
N LEU A 647 3.26 -34.49 -21.55
CA LEU A 647 3.95 -33.47 -20.75
C LEU A 647 5.48 -33.56 -20.87
N GLU A 648 6.06 -34.76 -20.83
CA GLU A 648 7.49 -34.97 -21.09
C GLU A 648 7.89 -34.48 -22.50
N THR A 649 6.99 -34.61 -23.48
CA THR A 649 7.18 -34.09 -24.83
C THR A 649 7.11 -32.56 -24.84
N ALA A 650 6.13 -31.96 -24.17
CA ALA A 650 6.00 -30.51 -24.04
C ALA A 650 7.26 -29.90 -23.39
N LEU A 651 7.79 -30.53 -22.34
CA LEU A 651 9.02 -30.08 -21.66
C LEU A 651 10.22 -30.06 -22.60
N GLN A 652 10.42 -31.12 -23.40
CA GLN A 652 11.46 -31.16 -24.42
C GLN A 652 11.29 -30.07 -25.48
N ARG A 653 10.05 -29.77 -25.88
CA ARG A 653 9.77 -28.69 -26.85
C ARG A 653 10.01 -27.31 -26.27
N LEU A 654 9.77 -27.10 -24.98
CA LEU A 654 10.10 -25.85 -24.29
C LEU A 654 11.62 -25.60 -24.25
N GLU A 655 12.43 -26.65 -24.07
CA GLU A 655 13.90 -26.53 -24.20
C GLU A 655 14.31 -26.13 -25.63
N GLU A 656 13.63 -26.67 -26.65
CA GLU A 656 13.85 -26.26 -28.05
C GLU A 656 13.45 -24.79 -28.28
N VAL A 657 12.35 -24.31 -27.67
CA VAL A 657 11.92 -22.89 -27.74
C VAL A 657 13.01 -21.97 -27.21
N SER A 658 13.59 -22.24 -26.03
CA SER A 658 14.69 -21.44 -25.48
C SER A 658 15.90 -21.38 -26.43
N GLY A 659 16.24 -22.50 -27.06
CA GLY A 659 17.30 -22.55 -28.08
C GLY A 659 16.97 -21.74 -29.34
N ARG A 660 15.72 -21.79 -29.81
CA ARG A 660 15.26 -21.04 -30.99
C ARG A 660 15.13 -19.55 -30.73
N LEU A 661 14.77 -19.15 -29.52
CA LEU A 661 14.74 -17.75 -29.11
C LEU A 661 16.12 -17.11 -29.24
N ALA A 662 17.18 -17.81 -28.82
CA ALA A 662 18.56 -17.33 -28.97
C ALA A 662 18.96 -17.09 -30.44
N ASP A 663 18.48 -17.94 -31.36
CA ASP A 663 18.70 -17.78 -32.80
C ASP A 663 17.88 -16.61 -33.39
N ALA A 664 16.71 -16.32 -32.83
CA ALA A 664 15.74 -15.32 -33.33
C ALA A 664 15.86 -13.93 -32.67
N ARG A 665 16.60 -13.78 -31.57
CA ARG A 665 16.67 -12.54 -30.77
C ARG A 665 17.11 -11.29 -31.55
N GLY A 666 17.91 -11.47 -32.61
CA GLY A 666 18.31 -10.35 -33.48
C GLY A 666 17.20 -9.83 -34.40
N ASP A 667 16.08 -10.58 -34.49
CA ASP A 667 15.02 -10.41 -35.48
C ASP A 667 13.65 -10.10 -34.85
N ILE A 668 13.57 -10.06 -33.51
CA ILE A 668 12.38 -9.70 -32.73
C ILE A 668 12.71 -8.54 -31.79
N GLU A 669 11.69 -7.77 -31.42
CA GLU A 669 11.86 -6.67 -30.46
C GLU A 669 12.19 -7.21 -29.06
N GLU A 670 13.05 -6.49 -28.33
CA GLU A 670 13.56 -6.96 -27.03
C GLU A 670 12.45 -7.20 -25.98
N PRO A 671 11.39 -6.37 -25.87
CA PRO A 671 10.27 -6.66 -24.98
C PRO A 671 9.61 -8.02 -25.28
N ILE A 672 9.45 -8.36 -26.55
CA ILE A 672 8.86 -9.63 -26.99
C ILE A 672 9.81 -10.79 -26.72
N ALA A 673 11.11 -10.62 -26.96
CA ALA A 673 12.09 -11.63 -26.61
C ALA A 673 12.04 -11.97 -25.11
N ARG A 674 11.93 -10.95 -24.24
CA ARG A 674 11.82 -11.10 -22.79
C ARG A 674 10.50 -11.76 -22.38
N ALA A 675 9.39 -11.40 -23.02
CA ALA A 675 8.11 -12.05 -22.80
C ALA A 675 8.17 -13.56 -23.16
N VAL A 676 8.76 -13.92 -24.31
CA VAL A 676 8.95 -15.33 -24.71
C VAL A 676 9.80 -16.08 -23.68
N GLU A 677 10.89 -15.48 -23.19
CA GLU A 677 11.76 -16.08 -22.18
C GLU A 677 10.97 -16.36 -20.88
N ARG A 678 10.33 -15.34 -20.30
CA ARG A 678 9.56 -15.44 -19.05
C ARG A 678 8.39 -16.43 -19.16
N ARG A 679 7.62 -16.37 -20.24
CA ARG A 679 6.50 -17.30 -20.50
C ARG A 679 6.97 -18.74 -20.72
N THR A 680 8.13 -18.93 -21.35
CA THR A 680 8.74 -20.27 -21.49
C THR A 680 9.12 -20.84 -20.13
N GLU A 681 9.69 -20.03 -19.24
CA GLU A 681 10.00 -20.45 -17.86
C GLU A 681 8.73 -20.80 -17.07
N GLN A 682 7.66 -20.00 -17.17
CA GLN A 682 6.36 -20.33 -16.58
C GLN A 682 5.84 -21.68 -17.08
N ALA A 683 5.84 -21.88 -18.40
CA ALA A 683 5.37 -23.10 -19.03
C ALA A 683 6.20 -24.33 -18.59
N GLN A 684 7.51 -24.17 -18.43
CA GLN A 684 8.38 -25.23 -17.87
C GLN A 684 7.98 -25.56 -16.43
N ARG A 685 7.87 -24.55 -15.56
CA ARG A 685 7.44 -24.73 -14.15
C ARG A 685 6.10 -25.45 -14.06
N ARG A 686 5.09 -25.07 -14.86
CA ARG A 686 3.77 -25.73 -14.86
C ARG A 686 3.81 -27.14 -15.41
N THR A 687 4.63 -27.39 -16.44
CA THR A 687 4.82 -28.75 -16.97
C THR A 687 5.43 -29.67 -15.93
N GLU A 688 6.41 -29.19 -15.15
CA GLU A 688 7.02 -29.94 -14.04
C GLU A 688 6.05 -30.18 -12.88
N GLN A 689 5.29 -29.15 -12.48
CA GLN A 689 4.21 -29.28 -11.50
C GLN A 689 3.18 -30.32 -11.96
N ALA A 690 2.80 -30.28 -13.24
CA ALA A 690 1.88 -31.23 -13.85
C ALA A 690 2.44 -32.64 -13.79
N LEU A 691 3.72 -32.86 -14.10
CA LEU A 691 4.34 -34.18 -13.97
C LEU A 691 4.36 -34.70 -12.53
N SER A 692 4.54 -33.80 -11.56
CA SER A 692 4.63 -34.14 -10.13
C SER A 692 3.29 -34.52 -9.48
N THR A 693 2.19 -33.89 -9.89
CA THR A 693 0.88 -34.13 -9.27
C THR A 693 0.28 -35.49 -9.66
N GLU A 694 -0.44 -36.12 -8.74
CA GLU A 694 -1.17 -37.36 -9.02
C GLU A 694 -2.60 -37.10 -9.55
N LYS A 695 -3.14 -35.90 -9.29
CA LYS A 695 -4.48 -35.50 -9.71
C LYS A 695 -4.51 -35.31 -11.23
N LEU A 696 -5.53 -35.87 -11.89
CA LEU A 696 -5.70 -35.79 -13.34
C LEU A 696 -6.50 -34.57 -13.71
#